data_AF-A0A522DH74-F1
#
_entry.id   AF-A0A522DH74-F1
#
_cell.length_a   1.000
_cell.length_b   1.000
_cell.length_c   1.000
_cell.angle_alpha   90.00
_cell.angle_beta   90.00
_cell.angle_gamma   90.00
#
_symmetry.space_group_name_H-M   'P 1'
#
loop_
_entity.id
_entity.type
_entity.pdbx_description
1 polymer ?
#
loop_
_entity_poly.entity_id
_entity_poly.type
_entity_poly.pdbx_seq_one_letter_code
_entity_poly.pdbx_strand_id
1 'polypeptide(L)'
;RKLASRRRNVVDPLQLKAGDFVVHQTHGIGKFLELVQREVSTGGRNAIKTQREFLVIEYAPSKRNFPADKLFVPTDQLDLLSRYVGGETPALSKMGGSDWAAAKGKARKAVRDIAVELVKLYSARMASKGHAFGPDTPWQRELEEAFAFAETPDQLTTIDEVKADMESPIPMDRLLSGDVGYGKTEVAVRAAFKAIQDGKQVAMIVPTTLLVKQHTETFADRFAGFPVHLRALSRFQSDKEAKATIAGLADGTVDIVIGTHRLLGSGIAFKNLGLVIIDEEQRFGVEHKDALKKLKTNVDILAMTATPIPRTLEMAVTGIREMSTLATPPEDRHPILTFVGPYSDKQVAAAVRRELLREGQVFYVHNRVASINRVAAQLAELVPEARIAVAHGQLSEDVLEQVMVDFWERKFDVLVSTTIIETGLDIPNANTLIIDRADKYGLSQLHQLRGRVGRGRERAYAYFLYDEFAPLSETAHDRLATIAANNELGAGMQIALKDLEIRGAGNLLGGEQSGHIAGVGFDLYLRMIGEAVSTFRGDVAEGQTELRLELPVDAHIPEHYIESERLRLEAYQKLSTASAPAATPTAVDEVLEELADRYGDPPEQVQNLIAVSRLRCRAQKAGLSEVVVMGEKLRIAPAQLADSIQVRLQRMYPGSRYLAQPGAVTVPLPSDQGDAELIEWTSNLLATIFAAGEAEAANG
;
A
#
# COMPACT_ATOMS: atom_id res chain seq x y z
N ARG A 1 12.90 -0.91 -22.64
CA ARG A 1 13.67 -1.12 -21.38
C ARG A 1 12.65 -1.35 -20.28
N LYS A 2 12.53 -2.57 -19.76
CA LYS A 2 11.53 -2.95 -18.74
C LYS A 2 11.90 -2.28 -17.42
N LEU A 3 11.09 -1.30 -16.99
CA LEU A 3 11.22 -0.64 -15.69
C LEU A 3 10.94 -1.66 -14.58
N ALA A 4 11.79 -1.61 -13.56
CA ALA A 4 11.91 -2.59 -12.49
C ALA A 4 10.60 -2.75 -11.69
N SER A 5 10.21 -4.02 -11.46
CA SER A 5 9.10 -4.41 -10.60
C SER A 5 9.42 -4.21 -9.10
N ARG A 6 9.78 -2.99 -8.69
CA ARG A 6 10.04 -2.67 -7.29
C ARG A 6 8.73 -2.27 -6.61
N ARG A 7 8.18 -3.22 -5.85
CA ARG A 7 7.61 -3.08 -4.49
C ARG A 7 6.69 -4.27 -4.19
N ARG A 8 7.28 -5.39 -3.75
CA ARG A 8 6.57 -6.39 -2.95
C ARG A 8 6.76 -6.00 -1.49
N ASN A 9 5.79 -5.31 -0.90
CA ASN A 9 5.77 -5.17 0.55
C ASN A 9 5.26 -6.50 1.12
N VAL A 10 6.19 -7.45 1.22
CA VAL A 10 6.08 -8.60 2.10
C VAL A 10 6.00 -8.02 3.52
N VAL A 11 5.02 -8.50 4.28
CA VAL A 11 4.79 -8.17 5.70
C VAL A 11 6.11 -8.07 6.46
N ASP A 12 6.28 -7.01 7.22
CA ASP A 12 7.41 -6.80 8.11
C ASP A 12 7.22 -7.62 9.41
N PRO A 13 7.90 -8.77 9.60
CA PRO A 13 7.75 -9.63 10.78
C PRO A 13 8.25 -8.95 12.05
N LEU A 14 8.83 -7.75 11.96
CA LEU A 14 9.21 -6.89 13.07
C LEU A 14 8.05 -6.56 14.06
N GLN A 15 6.79 -6.90 13.72
CA GLN A 15 5.61 -6.62 14.56
C GLN A 15 4.88 -7.85 15.13
N LEU A 16 5.29 -9.10 14.83
CA LEU A 16 4.58 -10.28 15.31
C LEU A 16 4.81 -10.50 16.82
N LYS A 17 3.73 -10.49 17.60
CA LYS A 17 3.73 -10.83 19.03
C LYS A 17 3.07 -12.18 19.26
N ALA A 18 3.50 -12.89 20.30
CA ALA A 18 2.84 -14.11 20.74
C ALA A 18 1.34 -13.88 20.90
N GLY A 19 0.54 -14.62 20.15
CA GLY A 19 -0.91 -14.51 20.09
C GLY A 19 -1.47 -13.85 18.83
N ASP A 20 -0.64 -13.27 17.97
CA ASP A 20 -1.07 -12.71 16.68
C ASP A 20 -1.57 -13.80 15.73
N PHE A 21 -2.53 -13.44 14.87
CA PHE A 21 -3.04 -14.33 13.84
C PHE A 21 -2.19 -14.24 12.56
N VAL A 22 -1.87 -15.41 12.00
CA VAL A 22 -1.08 -15.56 10.78
C VAL A 22 -1.82 -16.45 9.79
N VAL A 23 -1.63 -16.21 8.51
CA VAL A 23 -2.17 -17.02 7.41
C VAL A 23 -1.02 -17.77 6.76
N HIS A 24 -1.11 -19.10 6.79
CA HIS A 24 -0.27 -19.97 5.99
C HIS A 24 -0.98 -20.30 4.66
N GLN A 25 -0.30 -20.16 3.52
CA GLN A 25 -0.91 -20.37 2.20
C GLN A 25 -1.61 -21.74 2.04
N THR A 26 -1.00 -22.79 2.60
CA THR A 26 -1.49 -24.18 2.56
C THR A 26 -2.45 -24.54 3.70
N HIS A 27 -2.16 -24.14 4.94
CA HIS A 27 -2.89 -24.62 6.12
C HIS A 27 -3.96 -23.66 6.65
N GLY A 28 -3.95 -22.40 6.19
CA GLY A 28 -4.92 -21.39 6.56
C GLY A 28 -4.54 -20.57 7.78
N ILE A 29 -5.56 -20.05 8.46
CA ILE A 29 -5.41 -19.11 9.58
C ILE A 29 -5.02 -19.86 10.85
N GLY A 30 -3.89 -19.49 11.44
CA GLY A 30 -3.35 -20.00 12.69
C GLY A 30 -2.97 -18.87 13.65
N LYS A 31 -2.59 -19.22 14.87
CA LYS A 31 -2.15 -18.29 15.92
C LYS A 31 -0.66 -18.49 16.19
N PHE A 32 0.13 -17.43 16.04
CA PHE A 32 1.55 -17.47 16.35
C PHE A 32 1.77 -17.63 17.86
N LEU A 33 2.64 -18.55 18.26
CA LEU A 33 2.97 -18.78 19.67
C LEU A 33 4.37 -18.23 20.01
N GLU A 34 5.40 -18.82 19.41
CA GLU A 34 6.81 -18.59 19.75
C GLU A 34 7.72 -19.15 18.65
N LEU A 35 8.99 -18.73 18.67
CA LEU A 35 10.08 -19.39 17.94
C LEU A 35 10.69 -20.48 18.85
N VAL A 36 10.90 -21.69 18.32
CA VAL A 36 11.55 -22.77 19.06
C VAL A 36 12.73 -23.34 18.28
N GLN A 37 13.81 -23.63 19.00
CA GLN A 37 14.92 -24.42 18.47
C GLN A 37 14.62 -25.90 18.70
N ARG A 38 14.72 -26.70 17.64
CA ARG A 38 14.54 -28.15 17.70
C ARG A 38 15.69 -28.88 17.03
N GLU A 39 16.05 -30.00 17.66
CA GLU A 39 17.00 -30.95 17.12
C GLU A 39 16.29 -31.83 16.08
N VAL A 40 16.69 -31.70 14.82
CA VAL A 40 16.19 -32.51 13.71
C VAL A 40 17.21 -33.60 13.41
N SER A 41 16.74 -34.84 13.29
CA SER A 41 17.53 -36.02 12.98
C SER A 41 17.25 -36.47 11.55
N THR A 42 18.29 -36.77 10.78
CA THR A 42 18.17 -37.27 9.40
C THR A 42 17.56 -38.68 9.27
N GLY A 43 17.36 -39.38 10.39
CA GLY A 43 16.83 -40.74 10.42
C GLY A 43 17.80 -41.79 9.84
N GLY A 44 17.86 -42.96 10.46
CA GLY A 44 18.78 -44.05 10.07
C GLY A 44 19.62 -44.57 11.23
N ARG A 45 20.54 -45.53 10.96
CA ARG A 45 21.41 -46.13 11.97
C ARG A 45 22.48 -45.16 12.52
N ASN A 46 22.89 -44.16 11.73
CA ASN A 46 23.82 -43.07 12.10
C ASN A 46 23.14 -41.71 11.86
N ALA A 47 22.22 -41.33 12.74
CA ALA A 47 21.51 -40.06 12.62
C ALA A 47 22.40 -38.87 12.99
N ILE A 48 22.60 -37.95 12.04
CA ILE A 48 23.21 -36.64 12.31
C ILE A 48 22.10 -35.75 12.89
N LYS A 49 22.41 -35.11 14.01
CA LYS A 49 21.49 -34.22 14.70
C LYS A 49 21.88 -32.77 14.44
N THR A 50 20.99 -32.01 13.83
CA THR A 50 21.19 -30.59 13.50
C THR A 50 20.17 -29.75 14.23
N GLN A 51 20.58 -28.60 14.75
CA GLN A 51 19.63 -27.65 15.33
C GLN A 51 18.98 -26.81 14.22
N ARG A 52 17.66 -26.68 14.27
CA ARG A 52 16.90 -25.80 13.39
C ARG A 52 15.88 -25.01 14.17
N GLU A 53 15.69 -23.76 13.78
CA GLU A 53 14.66 -22.89 14.32
C GLU A 53 13.34 -23.08 13.56
N PHE A 54 12.23 -23.09 14.29
CA PHE A 54 10.90 -23.23 13.75
C PHE A 54 9.97 -22.18 14.34
N LEU A 55 9.10 -21.62 13.50
CA LEU A 55 7.99 -20.80 13.94
C LEU A 55 6.82 -21.71 14.35
N VAL A 56 6.35 -21.61 15.58
CA VAL A 56 5.24 -22.43 16.09
C VAL A 56 3.91 -21.72 15.88
N ILE A 57 3.02 -22.38 15.13
CA ILE A 57 1.67 -21.88 14.83
C ILE A 57 0.64 -22.86 15.37
N GLU A 58 -0.30 -22.35 16.14
CA GLU A 58 -1.45 -23.09 16.68
C GLU A 58 -2.67 -23.00 15.75
N TYR A 59 -3.30 -24.13 15.48
CA TYR A 59 -4.47 -24.31 14.64
C TYR A 59 -5.64 -24.89 15.43
N ALA A 60 -6.86 -24.78 14.89
CA ALA A 60 -8.04 -25.36 15.50
C ALA A 60 -7.89 -26.88 15.64
N PRO A 61 -8.40 -27.47 16.74
CA PRO A 61 -8.29 -28.90 16.96
C PRO A 61 -9.06 -29.68 15.90
N SER A 62 -8.42 -30.71 15.35
CA SER A 62 -8.98 -31.65 14.38
C SER A 62 -10.22 -32.40 14.91
N LYS A 63 -10.32 -32.62 16.22
CA LYS A 63 -11.47 -33.26 16.90
C LYS A 63 -12.00 -32.39 18.05
N ARG A 64 -13.32 -32.44 18.28
CA ARG A 64 -13.97 -31.75 19.41
C ARG A 64 -13.37 -32.29 20.73
N ASN A 65 -12.91 -31.41 21.62
CA ASN A 65 -12.22 -31.71 22.89
C ASN A 65 -10.78 -32.26 22.79
N PHE A 66 -10.10 -32.14 21.65
CA PHE A 66 -8.66 -32.39 21.56
C PHE A 66 -7.86 -31.08 21.75
N PRO A 67 -6.58 -31.17 22.18
CA PRO A 67 -5.70 -30.00 22.22
C PRO A 67 -5.55 -29.39 20.82
N ALA A 68 -5.25 -28.10 20.78
CA ALA A 68 -5.00 -27.39 19.54
C ALA A 68 -3.81 -28.01 18.78
N ASP A 69 -3.95 -28.10 17.46
CA ASP A 69 -2.96 -28.72 16.60
C ASP A 69 -1.81 -27.72 16.35
N LYS A 70 -0.54 -28.15 16.47
CA LYS A 70 0.62 -27.25 16.28
C LYS A 70 1.37 -27.58 14.98
N LEU A 71 1.64 -26.55 14.19
CA LEU A 71 2.50 -26.60 13.01
C LEU A 71 3.85 -25.95 13.35
N PHE A 72 4.94 -26.63 12.96
CA PHE A 72 6.29 -26.11 13.05
C PHE A 72 6.72 -25.69 11.65
N VAL A 73 6.70 -24.39 11.37
CA VAL A 73 7.08 -23.85 10.06
C VAL A 73 8.59 -23.59 10.06
N PRO A 74 9.35 -24.22 9.14
CA PRO A 74 10.77 -23.92 8.96
C PRO A 74 11.03 -22.45 8.62
N THR A 75 12.15 -21.89 9.06
CA THR A 75 12.54 -20.49 8.79
C THR A 75 12.73 -20.18 7.30
N ASP A 76 13.01 -21.19 6.48
CA ASP A 76 13.18 -21.03 5.05
C ASP A 76 11.82 -20.94 4.30
N GLN A 77 10.70 -21.31 4.93
CA GLN A 77 9.33 -21.23 4.37
C GLN A 77 8.52 -20.03 4.89
N LEU A 78 9.17 -19.03 5.48
CA LEU A 78 8.49 -17.84 6.01
C LEU A 78 7.77 -17.02 4.94
N ASP A 79 8.12 -17.15 3.66
CA ASP A 79 7.44 -16.54 2.51
C ASP A 79 6.00 -17.05 2.29
N LEU A 80 5.70 -18.25 2.82
CA LEU A 80 4.36 -18.85 2.83
C LEU A 80 3.47 -18.30 3.95
N LEU A 81 4.02 -17.49 4.86
CA LEU A 81 3.31 -16.86 5.95
C LEU A 81 3.04 -15.39 5.66
N SER A 82 1.85 -14.95 6.03
CA SER A 82 1.47 -13.54 6.05
C SER A 82 0.71 -13.25 7.33
N ARG A 83 0.84 -12.04 7.90
CA ARG A 83 -0.01 -11.62 9.00
C ARG A 83 -1.48 -11.62 8.56
N TYR A 84 -2.37 -12.14 9.40
CA TYR A 84 -3.79 -12.09 9.11
C TYR A 84 -4.32 -10.66 9.31
N VAL A 85 -4.92 -10.14 8.25
CA VAL A 85 -5.58 -8.84 8.22
C VAL A 85 -6.96 -9.04 7.61
N GLY A 86 -8.01 -9.03 8.42
CA GLY A 86 -9.36 -9.38 7.96
C GLY A 86 -10.47 -9.23 9.00
N GLY A 87 -10.15 -9.26 10.29
CA GLY A 87 -11.07 -9.03 11.41
C GLY A 87 -10.39 -9.25 12.77
N GLU A 88 -11.04 -8.88 13.87
CA GLU A 88 -10.45 -8.94 15.23
C GLU A 88 -10.27 -10.38 15.75
N THR A 89 -11.20 -11.30 15.47
CA THR A 89 -11.13 -12.69 15.93
C THR A 89 -11.51 -13.68 14.81
N PRO A 90 -10.55 -14.06 13.95
CA PRO A 90 -10.81 -15.07 12.94
C PRO A 90 -11.03 -16.46 13.56
N ALA A 91 -11.83 -17.28 12.87
CA ALA A 91 -11.90 -18.69 13.19
C ALA A 91 -10.58 -19.38 12.74
N LEU A 92 -9.91 -20.04 13.68
CA LEU A 92 -8.71 -20.82 13.37
C LEU A 92 -9.06 -21.96 12.40
N SER A 93 -8.20 -22.17 11.42
CA SER A 93 -8.33 -23.24 10.43
C SER A 93 -7.95 -24.59 11.04
N LYS A 94 -8.49 -25.69 10.49
CA LYS A 94 -8.09 -27.05 10.87
C LYS A 94 -6.97 -27.54 9.95
N MET A 95 -5.92 -28.12 10.52
CA MET A 95 -4.83 -28.70 9.72
C MET A 95 -5.34 -29.86 8.85
N GLY A 96 -5.08 -29.80 7.55
CA GLY A 96 -5.48 -30.83 6.59
C GLY A 96 -6.98 -30.88 6.25
N GLY A 97 -7.79 -29.93 6.75
CA GLY A 97 -9.21 -29.84 6.46
C GLY A 97 -9.51 -29.28 5.06
N SER A 98 -10.58 -29.76 4.41
CA SER A 98 -11.08 -29.23 3.14
C SER A 98 -11.64 -27.80 3.24
N ASP A 99 -11.90 -27.33 4.46
CA ASP A 99 -12.51 -26.02 4.74
C ASP A 99 -11.66 -24.87 4.19
N TRP A 100 -10.34 -24.93 4.37
CA TRP A 100 -9.42 -23.92 3.85
C TRP A 100 -9.38 -23.91 2.33
N ALA A 101 -9.29 -25.10 1.70
CA ALA A 101 -9.33 -25.22 0.24
C ALA A 101 -10.65 -24.70 -0.34
N ALA A 102 -11.77 -24.94 0.35
CA ALA A 102 -13.08 -24.41 -0.04
C ALA A 102 -13.16 -22.88 0.11
N ALA A 103 -12.65 -22.31 1.20
CA ALA A 103 -12.57 -20.87 1.41
C ALA A 103 -11.70 -20.20 0.33
N LYS A 104 -10.52 -20.78 0.06
CA LYS A 104 -9.59 -20.38 -1.01
C LYS A 104 -10.27 -20.45 -2.38
N GLY A 105 -11.01 -21.51 -2.66
CA GLY A 105 -11.74 -21.69 -3.92
C GLY A 105 -12.87 -20.67 -4.11
N LYS A 106 -13.64 -20.37 -3.07
CA LYS A 106 -14.69 -19.32 -3.09
C LYS A 106 -14.07 -17.94 -3.32
N ALA A 107 -13.01 -17.60 -2.59
CA ALA A 107 -12.28 -16.35 -2.76
C ALA A 107 -11.73 -16.22 -4.19
N ARG A 108 -11.07 -17.27 -4.71
CA ARG A 108 -10.53 -17.30 -6.08
C ARG A 108 -11.62 -17.13 -7.15
N LYS A 109 -12.82 -17.66 -6.94
CA LYS A 109 -13.96 -17.45 -7.84
C LYS A 109 -14.40 -15.99 -7.85
N ALA A 110 -14.60 -15.38 -6.68
CA ALA A 110 -14.99 -13.98 -6.58
C ALA A 110 -13.92 -13.04 -7.18
N VAL A 111 -12.65 -13.33 -6.90
CA VAL A 111 -11.49 -12.63 -7.48
C VAL A 111 -11.48 -12.74 -9.00
N ARG A 112 -11.80 -13.91 -9.57
CA ARG A 112 -11.86 -14.09 -11.01
C ARG A 112 -12.95 -13.23 -11.64
N ASP A 113 -14.12 -13.12 -11.03
CA ASP A 113 -15.22 -12.28 -11.54
C ASP A 113 -14.81 -10.80 -11.57
N ILE A 114 -14.15 -10.32 -10.50
CA ILE A 114 -13.56 -8.97 -10.42
C ILE A 114 -12.49 -8.78 -11.49
N ALA A 115 -11.56 -9.73 -11.63
CA ALA A 115 -10.50 -9.66 -12.64
C ALA A 115 -11.06 -9.60 -14.06
N VAL A 116 -12.13 -10.34 -14.37
CA VAL A 116 -12.82 -10.27 -15.67
C VAL A 116 -13.41 -8.88 -15.91
N GLU A 117 -14.06 -8.28 -14.92
CA GLU A 117 -14.61 -6.93 -15.04
C GLU A 117 -13.50 -5.89 -15.27
N LEU A 118 -12.41 -5.99 -14.51
CA LEU A 118 -11.24 -5.11 -14.63
C LEU A 118 -10.55 -5.26 -15.99
N VAL A 119 -10.37 -6.48 -16.48
CA VAL A 119 -9.81 -6.75 -17.81
C VAL A 119 -10.73 -6.24 -18.91
N LYS A 120 -12.06 -6.38 -18.77
CA LYS A 120 -13.01 -5.80 -19.75
C LYS A 120 -12.88 -4.28 -19.83
N LEU A 121 -12.76 -3.59 -18.70
CA LEU A 121 -12.53 -2.14 -18.67
C LEU A 121 -11.19 -1.77 -19.34
N TYR A 122 -10.12 -2.52 -19.05
CA TYR A 122 -8.80 -2.30 -19.64
C TYR A 122 -8.78 -2.58 -21.15
N SER A 123 -9.37 -3.70 -21.59
CA SER A 123 -9.47 -4.06 -23.01
C SER A 123 -10.33 -3.07 -23.79
N ALA A 124 -11.45 -2.61 -23.22
CA ALA A 124 -12.25 -1.54 -23.83
C ALA A 124 -11.42 -0.27 -24.01
N ARG A 125 -10.55 0.05 -23.04
CA ARG A 125 -9.66 1.21 -23.08
C ARG A 125 -8.52 1.09 -24.07
N MET A 126 -7.86 -0.06 -24.16
CA MET A 126 -6.83 -0.31 -25.19
C MET A 126 -7.42 -0.33 -26.59
N ALA A 127 -8.68 -0.74 -26.73
CA ALA A 127 -9.40 -0.68 -28.00
C ALA A 127 -9.91 0.74 -28.33
N SER A 128 -10.14 1.58 -27.32
CA SER A 128 -10.44 3.00 -27.50
C SER A 128 -9.22 3.74 -28.04
N LYS A 129 -9.42 4.51 -29.11
CA LYS A 129 -8.42 5.48 -29.57
C LYS A 129 -8.54 6.74 -28.70
N GLY A 130 -7.53 6.98 -27.87
CA GLY A 130 -7.40 8.24 -27.13
C GLY A 130 -6.88 9.37 -28.00
N HIS A 131 -6.61 10.50 -27.37
CA HIS A 131 -5.89 11.61 -27.99
C HIS A 131 -4.46 11.61 -27.45
N ALA A 132 -3.49 11.28 -28.30
CA ALA A 132 -2.08 11.45 -27.97
C ALA A 132 -1.75 12.94 -28.02
N PHE A 133 -1.45 13.51 -26.85
CA PHE A 133 -0.99 14.88 -26.72
C PHE A 133 0.41 15.03 -27.34
N GLY A 134 0.74 16.23 -27.82
CA GLY A 134 2.03 16.59 -28.38
C GLY A 134 3.11 16.78 -27.32
N PRO A 135 4.37 16.87 -27.74
CA PRO A 135 5.49 17.15 -26.84
C PRO A 135 5.37 18.56 -26.23
N ASP A 136 6.07 18.76 -25.11
CA ASP A 136 6.07 20.05 -24.41
C ASP A 136 6.55 21.21 -25.28
N THR A 137 5.84 22.34 -25.18
CA THR A 137 6.17 23.57 -25.91
C THR A 137 7.08 24.49 -25.08
N PRO A 138 7.66 25.55 -25.67
CA PRO A 138 8.41 26.55 -24.91
C PRO A 138 7.59 27.18 -23.77
N TRP A 139 6.30 27.46 -23.98
CA TRP A 139 5.42 27.98 -22.92
C TRP A 139 5.23 26.99 -21.78
N GLN A 140 5.22 25.68 -22.06
CA GLN A 140 5.14 24.66 -21.01
C GLN A 140 6.35 24.77 -20.08
N ARG A 141 7.55 24.95 -20.65
CA ARG A 141 8.79 25.12 -19.88
C ARG A 141 8.78 26.42 -19.09
N GLU A 142 8.34 27.53 -19.68
CA GLU A 142 8.21 28.81 -18.97
C GLU A 142 7.27 28.71 -17.75
N LEU A 143 6.13 28.01 -17.87
CA LEU A 143 5.21 27.78 -16.76
C LEU A 143 5.83 26.91 -15.65
N GLU A 144 6.63 25.92 -16.03
CA GLU A 144 7.33 25.02 -15.11
C GLU A 144 8.46 25.74 -14.38
N GLU A 145 9.25 26.54 -15.09
CA GLU A 145 10.34 27.36 -14.53
C GLU A 145 9.82 28.50 -13.65
N ALA A 146 8.60 28.98 -13.89
CA ALA A 146 7.95 29.99 -13.05
C ALA A 146 7.45 29.44 -11.69
N PHE A 147 7.59 28.14 -11.44
CA PHE A 147 7.19 27.54 -10.17
C PHE A 147 8.09 28.02 -9.02
N ALA A 148 7.47 28.56 -7.97
CA ALA A 148 8.19 29.24 -6.89
C ALA A 148 8.89 28.29 -5.90
N PHE A 149 8.67 26.97 -6.00
CA PHE A 149 9.19 25.96 -5.09
C PHE A 149 10.08 24.98 -5.86
N ALA A 150 11.09 24.41 -5.20
CA ALA A 150 11.87 23.34 -5.77
C ALA A 150 11.06 22.03 -5.76
N GLU A 151 10.97 21.37 -6.91
CA GLU A 151 10.30 20.08 -7.01
C GLU A 151 11.10 18.96 -6.35
N THR A 152 10.40 18.02 -5.72
CA THR A 152 11.03 16.82 -5.17
C THR A 152 11.31 15.78 -6.27
N PRO A 153 12.26 14.84 -6.08
CA PRO A 153 12.51 13.77 -7.05
C PRO A 153 11.25 12.95 -7.39
N ASP A 154 10.39 12.69 -6.39
CA ASP A 154 9.12 12.00 -6.58
C ASP A 154 8.15 12.81 -7.44
N GLN A 155 8.10 14.13 -7.25
CA GLN A 155 7.27 15.02 -8.07
C GLN A 155 7.75 15.04 -9.52
N LEU A 156 9.05 15.19 -9.76
CA LEU A 156 9.62 15.19 -11.11
C LEU A 156 9.30 13.88 -11.84
N THR A 157 9.55 12.74 -11.18
CA THR A 157 9.24 11.41 -11.74
C THR A 157 7.75 11.30 -12.09
N THR A 158 6.88 11.76 -11.19
CA THR A 158 5.43 11.69 -11.38
C THR A 158 4.94 12.61 -12.50
N ILE A 159 5.54 13.80 -12.65
CA ILE A 159 5.23 14.73 -13.74
C ILE A 159 5.61 14.10 -15.07
N ASP A 160 6.79 13.50 -15.17
CA ASP A 160 7.25 12.82 -16.38
C ASP A 160 6.36 11.62 -16.73
N GLU A 161 5.95 10.82 -15.73
CA GLU A 161 5.00 9.71 -15.92
C GLU A 161 3.65 10.19 -16.45
N VAL A 162 3.07 11.25 -15.86
CA VAL A 162 1.79 11.84 -16.31
C VAL A 162 1.91 12.36 -17.75
N LYS A 163 3.00 13.06 -18.09
CA LYS A 163 3.23 13.58 -19.45
C LYS A 163 3.41 12.45 -20.46
N ALA A 164 4.16 11.41 -20.11
CA ALA A 164 4.38 10.25 -20.97
C ALA A 164 3.06 9.52 -21.26
N ASP A 165 2.18 9.39 -20.27
CA ASP A 165 0.85 8.81 -20.48
C ASP A 165 -0.02 9.68 -21.39
N MET A 166 0.01 11.01 -21.20
CA MET A 166 -0.73 11.94 -22.06
C MET A 166 -0.22 11.89 -23.52
N GLU A 167 1.07 11.68 -23.74
CA GLU A 167 1.63 11.53 -25.10
C GLU A 167 1.31 10.16 -25.74
N SER A 168 0.73 9.23 -24.98
CA SER A 168 0.33 7.91 -25.46
C SER A 168 -0.97 7.95 -26.27
N PRO A 169 -1.13 7.11 -27.30
CA PRO A 169 -2.41 6.94 -28.00
C PRO A 169 -3.50 6.26 -27.15
N ILE A 170 -3.13 5.67 -26.01
CA ILE A 170 -4.04 5.01 -25.08
C ILE A 170 -4.45 6.04 -24.03
N PRO A 171 -5.76 6.24 -23.76
CA PRO A 171 -6.19 7.24 -22.77
C PRO A 171 -5.56 7.01 -21.39
N MET A 172 -5.07 8.05 -20.71
CA MET A 172 -4.46 7.97 -19.38
C MET A 172 -5.50 7.72 -18.25
N ASP A 173 -5.27 6.77 -17.33
CA ASP A 173 -6.03 6.63 -16.06
C ASP A 173 -5.07 6.51 -14.87
N ARG A 174 -4.61 7.66 -14.40
CA ARG A 174 -3.61 7.71 -13.34
C ARG A 174 -4.24 8.13 -12.02
N LEU A 175 -3.91 7.42 -10.96
CA LEU A 175 -4.16 7.86 -9.59
C LEU A 175 -2.88 8.48 -9.02
N LEU A 176 -2.94 9.77 -8.75
CA LEU A 176 -1.95 10.49 -7.97
C LEU A 176 -2.28 10.40 -6.48
N SER A 177 -1.45 9.69 -5.73
CA SER A 177 -1.54 9.62 -4.28
C SER A 177 -0.40 10.41 -3.65
N GLY A 178 -0.71 11.18 -2.62
CA GLY A 178 0.30 11.92 -1.90
C GLY A 178 -0.34 12.62 -0.72
N ASP A 179 0.42 12.82 0.35
CA ASP A 179 -0.12 13.55 1.49
C ASP A 179 -0.52 14.98 1.06
N VAL A 180 -1.39 15.56 1.87
CA VAL A 180 -1.82 16.94 1.71
C VAL A 180 -0.59 17.85 1.62
N GLY A 181 -0.53 18.76 0.65
CA GLY A 181 0.59 19.71 0.51
C GLY A 181 1.84 19.16 -0.20
N TYR A 182 1.82 17.92 -0.71
CA TYR A 182 2.96 17.35 -1.46
C TYR A 182 2.98 17.77 -2.94
N GLY A 183 2.32 18.86 -3.30
CA GLY A 183 2.32 19.36 -4.69
C GLY A 183 1.46 18.56 -5.67
N LYS A 184 0.41 17.84 -5.22
CA LYS A 184 -0.53 17.18 -6.15
C LYS A 184 -1.17 18.15 -7.15
N THR A 185 -1.55 19.33 -6.64
CA THR A 185 -2.10 20.40 -7.47
C THR A 185 -1.10 20.88 -8.53
N GLU A 186 0.20 20.84 -8.25
CA GLU A 186 1.24 21.22 -9.21
C GLU A 186 1.24 20.29 -10.43
N VAL A 187 1.20 18.98 -10.17
CA VAL A 187 1.11 17.97 -11.23
C VAL A 187 -0.15 18.19 -12.07
N ALA A 188 -1.27 18.50 -11.44
CA ALA A 188 -2.54 18.80 -12.11
C ALA A 188 -2.47 20.08 -12.97
N VAL A 189 -1.84 21.15 -12.48
CA VAL A 189 -1.65 22.41 -13.24
C VAL A 189 -0.82 22.16 -14.50
N ARG A 190 0.28 21.41 -14.39
CA ARG A 190 1.16 21.09 -15.54
C ARG A 190 0.45 20.24 -16.58
N ALA A 191 -0.29 19.21 -16.14
CA ALA A 191 -1.10 18.37 -17.02
C ALA A 191 -2.20 19.16 -17.73
N ALA A 192 -2.90 20.04 -16.99
CA ALA A 192 -3.92 20.91 -17.55
C ALA A 192 -3.36 21.85 -18.62
N PHE A 193 -2.20 22.48 -18.34
CA PHE A 193 -1.59 23.41 -19.27
C PHE A 193 -1.14 22.73 -20.58
N LYS A 194 -0.56 21.52 -20.48
CA LYS A 194 -0.21 20.70 -21.65
C LYS A 194 -1.44 20.41 -22.52
N ALA A 195 -2.56 20.02 -21.90
CA ALA A 195 -3.80 19.76 -22.63
C ALA A 195 -4.36 21.00 -23.33
N ILE A 196 -4.31 22.17 -22.67
CA ILE A 196 -4.80 23.43 -23.21
C ILE A 196 -3.96 23.88 -24.42
N GLN A 197 -2.64 23.70 -24.37
CA GLN A 197 -1.78 24.06 -25.50
C GLN A 197 -2.01 23.23 -26.76
N ASP A 198 -2.53 22.01 -26.62
CA ASP A 198 -2.98 21.17 -27.72
C ASP A 198 -4.42 21.48 -28.19
N GLY A 199 -5.02 22.57 -27.69
CA GLY A 199 -6.37 23.00 -28.05
C GLY A 199 -7.47 22.09 -27.49
N LYS A 200 -7.18 21.39 -26.38
CA LYS A 200 -8.16 20.58 -25.63
C LYS A 200 -8.65 21.32 -24.40
N GLN A 201 -9.93 21.12 -24.09
CA GLN A 201 -10.53 21.64 -22.87
C GLN A 201 -10.22 20.72 -21.68
N VAL A 202 -10.13 21.32 -20.50
CA VAL A 202 -9.86 20.63 -19.23
C VAL A 202 -11.03 20.83 -18.27
N ALA A 203 -11.44 19.75 -17.61
CA ALA A 203 -12.44 19.82 -16.55
C ALA A 203 -11.83 19.33 -15.22
N MET A 204 -11.79 20.20 -14.21
CA MET A 204 -11.42 19.82 -12.85
C MET A 204 -12.67 19.69 -11.98
N ILE A 205 -12.93 18.48 -11.49
CA ILE A 205 -14.10 18.14 -10.70
C ILE A 205 -13.68 17.96 -9.24
N VAL A 206 -14.27 18.76 -8.36
CA VAL A 206 -13.96 18.80 -6.93
C VAL A 206 -15.22 18.60 -6.09
N PRO A 207 -15.13 18.07 -4.86
CA PRO A 207 -16.32 17.70 -4.09
C PRO A 207 -17.05 18.90 -3.47
N THR A 208 -16.36 19.99 -3.16
CA THR A 208 -16.92 21.15 -2.44
C THR A 208 -16.70 22.45 -3.20
N THR A 209 -17.59 23.42 -2.99
CA THR A 209 -17.52 24.78 -3.55
C THR A 209 -16.28 25.54 -3.10
N LEU A 210 -15.83 25.33 -1.85
CA LEU A 210 -14.59 25.91 -1.35
C LEU A 210 -13.36 25.45 -2.14
N LEU A 211 -13.27 24.16 -2.46
CA LEU A 211 -12.19 23.63 -3.29
C LEU A 211 -12.24 24.22 -4.71
N VAL A 212 -13.43 24.54 -5.23
CA VAL A 212 -13.53 25.26 -6.51
C VAL A 212 -12.83 26.61 -6.39
N LYS A 213 -13.10 27.39 -5.33
CA LYS A 213 -12.45 28.69 -5.12
C LYS A 213 -10.93 28.54 -4.99
N GLN A 214 -10.47 27.63 -4.12
CA GLN A 214 -9.05 27.41 -3.87
C GLN A 214 -8.28 27.03 -5.14
N HIS A 215 -8.79 26.06 -5.89
CA HIS A 215 -8.14 25.63 -7.13
C HIS A 215 -8.26 26.72 -8.20
N THR A 216 -9.35 27.47 -8.26
CA THR A 216 -9.47 28.60 -9.21
C THR A 216 -8.42 29.68 -8.93
N GLU A 217 -8.20 30.06 -7.67
CA GLU A 217 -7.15 31.02 -7.30
C GLU A 217 -5.76 30.50 -7.68
N THR A 218 -5.45 29.25 -7.30
CA THR A 218 -4.15 28.63 -7.61
C THR A 218 -3.88 28.55 -9.12
N PHE A 219 -4.88 28.14 -9.91
CA PHE A 219 -4.75 28.04 -11.36
C PHE A 219 -4.70 29.44 -12.02
N ALA A 220 -5.45 30.41 -11.52
CA ALA A 220 -5.41 31.79 -12.02
C ALA A 220 -4.03 32.42 -11.82
N ASP A 221 -3.45 32.25 -10.64
CA ASP A 221 -2.11 32.77 -10.32
C ASP A 221 -1.04 32.12 -11.21
N ARG A 222 -1.13 30.81 -11.43
CA ARG A 222 -0.19 30.07 -12.28
C ARG A 222 -0.36 30.36 -13.77
N PHE A 223 -1.56 30.69 -14.22
CA PHE A 223 -1.84 31.02 -15.62
C PHE A 223 -1.81 32.51 -15.93
N ALA A 224 -1.50 33.38 -14.96
CA ALA A 224 -1.57 34.84 -15.11
C ALA A 224 -0.77 35.42 -16.31
N GLY A 225 0.31 34.75 -16.71
CA GLY A 225 1.15 35.13 -17.86
C GLY A 225 0.72 34.56 -19.21
N PHE A 226 -0.34 33.74 -19.27
CA PHE A 226 -0.71 32.95 -20.45
C PHE A 226 -2.15 33.25 -20.91
N PRO A 227 -2.45 33.08 -22.22
CA PRO A 227 -3.77 33.37 -22.77
C PRO A 227 -4.76 32.23 -22.49
N VAL A 228 -4.97 31.87 -21.22
CA VAL A 228 -5.84 30.76 -20.79
C VAL A 228 -7.15 31.30 -20.20
N HIS A 229 -8.29 30.86 -20.72
CA HIS A 229 -9.60 31.23 -20.23
C HIS A 229 -10.09 30.26 -19.14
N LEU A 230 -9.75 30.59 -17.90
CA LEU A 230 -10.23 29.89 -16.71
C LEU A 230 -11.63 30.37 -16.27
N ARG A 231 -12.51 29.43 -15.96
CA ARG A 231 -13.82 29.68 -15.34
C ARG A 231 -14.09 28.73 -14.18
N ALA A 232 -14.86 29.21 -13.21
CA ALA A 232 -15.35 28.42 -12.10
C ALA A 232 -16.84 28.11 -12.27
N LEU A 233 -17.28 26.90 -11.91
CA LEU A 233 -18.69 26.51 -11.90
C LEU A 233 -19.08 25.83 -10.58
N SER A 234 -19.63 26.62 -9.69
CA SER A 234 -20.05 26.25 -8.34
C SER A 234 -21.37 26.95 -8.00
N ARG A 235 -21.70 27.08 -6.70
CA ARG A 235 -22.86 27.86 -6.25
C ARG A 235 -22.54 29.34 -6.04
N PHE A 236 -21.26 29.71 -5.96
CA PHE A 236 -20.84 31.09 -5.78
C PHE A 236 -21.00 31.96 -7.02
N GLN A 237 -21.07 31.35 -8.21
CA GLN A 237 -21.27 32.09 -9.44
C GLN A 237 -22.75 32.48 -9.57
N SER A 238 -22.99 33.72 -9.98
CA SER A 238 -24.32 34.19 -10.35
C SER A 238 -24.89 33.39 -11.52
N ASP A 239 -26.22 33.36 -11.66
CA ASP A 239 -26.88 32.68 -12.78
C ASP A 239 -26.39 33.17 -14.15
N LYS A 240 -26.00 34.45 -14.23
CA LYS A 240 -25.42 35.04 -15.45
C LYS A 240 -24.04 34.45 -15.76
N GLU A 241 -23.16 34.37 -14.78
CA GLU A 241 -21.81 33.81 -14.92
C GLU A 241 -21.84 32.31 -15.20
N ALA A 242 -22.73 31.58 -14.52
CA ALA A 242 -22.92 30.15 -14.75
C ALA A 242 -23.39 29.88 -16.20
N LYS A 243 -24.39 30.62 -16.69
CA LYS A 243 -24.85 30.49 -18.09
C LYS A 243 -23.76 30.85 -19.10
N ALA A 244 -22.99 31.91 -18.85
CA ALA A 244 -21.87 32.29 -19.71
C ALA A 244 -20.78 31.21 -19.74
N THR A 245 -20.49 30.60 -18.59
CA THR A 245 -19.51 29.50 -18.49
C THR A 245 -19.98 28.27 -19.26
N ILE A 246 -21.25 27.88 -19.11
CA ILE A 246 -21.82 26.72 -19.83
C ILE A 246 -21.82 26.95 -21.34
N ALA A 247 -22.20 28.14 -21.79
CA ALA A 247 -22.13 28.50 -23.22
C ALA A 247 -20.68 28.45 -23.74
N GLY A 248 -19.74 28.98 -22.95
CA GLY A 248 -18.32 29.00 -23.28
C GLY A 248 -17.66 27.62 -23.33
N LEU A 249 -18.16 26.65 -22.56
CA LEU A 249 -17.74 25.25 -22.65
C LEU A 249 -18.21 24.61 -23.95
N ALA A 250 -19.43 24.92 -24.40
CA ALA A 250 -20.01 24.35 -25.60
C ALA A 250 -19.42 24.95 -26.89
N ASP A 251 -19.05 26.24 -26.90
CA ASP A 251 -18.42 26.89 -28.07
C ASP A 251 -16.89 26.79 -28.08
N GLY A 252 -16.28 26.40 -26.95
CA GLY A 252 -14.85 26.21 -26.77
C GLY A 252 -14.06 27.47 -26.45
N THR A 253 -14.72 28.56 -26.04
CA THR A 253 -14.06 29.78 -25.56
C THR A 253 -13.50 29.64 -24.14
N VAL A 254 -13.95 28.64 -23.37
CA VAL A 254 -13.42 28.29 -22.05
C VAL A 254 -12.47 27.12 -22.19
N ASP A 255 -11.20 27.34 -21.85
CA ASP A 255 -10.14 26.34 -21.94
C ASP A 255 -10.18 25.38 -20.74
N ILE A 256 -10.43 25.91 -19.55
CA ILE A 256 -10.51 25.12 -18.32
C ILE A 256 -11.68 25.56 -17.43
N VAL A 257 -12.41 24.58 -16.93
CA VAL A 257 -13.44 24.77 -15.90
C VAL A 257 -13.10 24.01 -14.64
N ILE A 258 -13.21 24.69 -13.51
CA ILE A 258 -13.11 24.09 -12.18
C ILE A 258 -14.49 24.14 -11.55
N GLY A 259 -15.04 23.00 -11.17
CA GLY A 259 -16.41 22.95 -10.70
C GLY A 259 -16.74 21.74 -9.83
N THR A 260 -17.91 21.82 -9.21
CA THR A 260 -18.42 20.71 -8.40
C THR A 260 -19.05 19.62 -9.28
N HIS A 261 -19.71 18.64 -8.65
CA HIS A 261 -20.52 17.63 -9.33
C HIS A 261 -21.55 18.19 -10.34
N ARG A 262 -21.86 19.50 -10.30
CA ARG A 262 -22.65 20.19 -11.35
C ARG A 262 -22.09 19.97 -12.75
N LEU A 263 -20.78 19.80 -12.91
CA LEU A 263 -20.13 19.49 -14.19
C LEU A 263 -20.55 18.13 -14.77
N LEU A 264 -21.07 17.22 -13.95
CA LEU A 264 -21.55 15.90 -14.35
C LEU A 264 -23.04 15.89 -14.73
N GLY A 265 -23.72 17.03 -14.63
CA GLY A 265 -25.14 17.17 -14.99
C GLY A 265 -25.37 17.07 -16.49
N SER A 266 -26.57 16.64 -16.90
CA SER A 266 -26.96 16.42 -18.30
C SER A 266 -26.98 17.67 -19.20
N GLY A 267 -26.87 18.86 -18.62
CA GLY A 267 -26.85 20.14 -19.34
C GLY A 267 -25.45 20.66 -19.72
N ILE A 268 -24.38 19.92 -19.42
CA ILE A 268 -23.01 20.33 -19.69
C ILE A 268 -22.50 19.62 -20.95
N ALA A 269 -22.10 20.39 -21.96
CA ALA A 269 -21.48 19.90 -23.18
C ALA A 269 -20.14 20.59 -23.39
N PHE A 270 -19.12 19.81 -23.71
CA PHE A 270 -17.80 20.30 -24.06
C PHE A 270 -17.60 20.18 -25.57
N LYS A 271 -16.94 21.16 -26.18
CA LYS A 271 -16.57 21.11 -27.60
C LYS A 271 -15.47 20.09 -27.86
N ASN A 272 -14.43 20.08 -27.03
CA ASN A 272 -13.24 19.26 -27.24
C ASN A 272 -12.53 18.92 -25.93
N LEU A 273 -13.22 18.23 -25.01
CA LEU A 273 -12.65 17.78 -23.73
C LEU A 273 -11.52 16.78 -23.95
N GLY A 274 -10.33 17.07 -23.42
CA GLY A 274 -9.15 16.19 -23.52
C GLY A 274 -8.65 15.64 -22.19
N LEU A 275 -8.85 16.36 -21.09
CA LEU A 275 -8.39 15.93 -19.76
C LEU A 275 -9.46 16.20 -18.70
N VAL A 276 -9.67 15.22 -17.82
CA VAL A 276 -10.50 15.34 -16.62
C VAL A 276 -9.63 15.12 -15.38
N ILE A 277 -9.61 16.09 -14.50
CA ILE A 277 -8.90 16.04 -13.23
C ILE A 277 -9.95 15.86 -12.13
N ILE A 278 -9.78 14.85 -11.27
CA ILE A 278 -10.72 14.55 -10.19
C ILE A 278 -9.98 14.67 -8.86
N ASP A 279 -10.38 15.61 -8.01
CA ASP A 279 -9.80 15.73 -6.67
C ASP A 279 -10.70 15.03 -5.63
N GLU A 280 -10.08 14.29 -4.71
CA GLU A 280 -10.74 13.54 -3.63
C GLU A 280 -11.90 12.63 -4.12
N GLU A 281 -11.61 11.76 -5.11
CA GLU A 281 -12.56 10.82 -5.76
C GLU A 281 -13.44 10.03 -4.76
N GLN A 282 -12.93 9.76 -3.55
CA GLN A 282 -13.66 9.04 -2.50
C GLN A 282 -14.95 9.74 -2.03
N ARG A 283 -15.05 11.07 -2.14
CA ARG A 283 -16.19 11.84 -1.62
C ARG A 283 -17.40 11.86 -2.57
N PHE A 284 -17.24 11.37 -3.80
CA PHE A 284 -18.34 11.31 -4.77
C PHE A 284 -19.28 10.14 -4.49
N GLY A 285 -20.59 10.42 -4.57
CA GLY A 285 -21.65 9.43 -4.47
C GLY A 285 -21.66 8.43 -5.64
N VAL A 286 -22.48 7.38 -5.52
CA VAL A 286 -22.55 6.28 -6.51
C VAL A 286 -22.96 6.80 -7.89
N GLU A 287 -24.00 7.66 -7.95
CA GLU A 287 -24.48 8.23 -9.21
C GLU A 287 -23.42 9.07 -9.93
N HIS A 288 -22.67 9.88 -9.18
CA HIS A 288 -21.55 10.66 -9.73
C HIS A 288 -20.44 9.76 -10.28
N LYS A 289 -20.14 8.65 -9.59
CA LYS A 289 -19.14 7.68 -10.03
C LYS A 289 -19.54 6.99 -11.33
N ASP A 290 -20.82 6.71 -11.53
CA ASP A 290 -21.31 6.12 -12.78
C ASP A 290 -21.29 7.13 -13.94
N ALA A 291 -21.54 8.42 -13.69
CA ALA A 291 -21.33 9.47 -14.68
C ALA A 291 -19.85 9.58 -15.07
N LEU A 292 -18.94 9.53 -14.09
CA LEU A 292 -17.49 9.54 -14.34
C LEU A 292 -17.05 8.34 -15.17
N LYS A 293 -17.57 7.12 -14.92
CA LYS A 293 -17.30 5.91 -15.72
C LYS A 293 -17.54 6.11 -17.22
N LYS A 294 -18.61 6.83 -17.58
CA LYS A 294 -18.94 7.12 -18.98
C LYS A 294 -17.94 8.09 -19.64
N LEU A 295 -17.36 9.01 -18.86
CA LEU A 295 -16.31 9.92 -19.34
C LEU A 295 -14.95 9.20 -19.46
N LYS A 296 -14.69 8.16 -18.65
CA LYS A 296 -13.41 7.43 -18.62
C LYS A 296 -13.06 6.65 -19.89
N THR A 297 -13.97 6.49 -20.84
CA THR A 297 -13.75 5.61 -22.00
C THR A 297 -12.85 6.22 -23.09
N ASN A 298 -12.88 7.55 -23.26
CA ASN A 298 -12.25 8.23 -24.41
C ASN A 298 -11.43 9.47 -24.02
N VAL A 299 -11.35 9.81 -22.73
CA VAL A 299 -10.72 11.02 -22.22
C VAL A 299 -9.68 10.65 -21.16
N ASP A 300 -8.60 11.41 -21.11
CA ASP A 300 -7.55 11.22 -20.10
C ASP A 300 -8.03 11.66 -18.73
N ILE A 301 -7.66 10.87 -17.71
CA ILE A 301 -8.10 11.06 -16.33
C ILE A 301 -6.91 11.05 -15.38
N LEU A 302 -6.82 12.13 -14.62
CA LEU A 302 -5.93 12.27 -13.49
C LEU A 302 -6.76 12.38 -12.21
N ALA A 303 -6.77 11.34 -11.38
CA ALA A 303 -7.43 11.37 -10.09
C ALA A 303 -6.41 11.65 -8.98
N MET A 304 -6.76 12.50 -8.02
CA MET A 304 -5.89 12.87 -6.88
C MET A 304 -6.54 12.47 -5.56
N THR A 305 -5.73 11.94 -4.63
CA THR A 305 -6.22 11.62 -3.28
C THR A 305 -5.15 11.78 -2.21
N ALA A 306 -5.55 12.20 -1.01
CA ALA A 306 -4.67 12.25 0.17
C ALA A 306 -4.43 10.88 0.81
N THR A 307 -5.38 9.95 0.68
CA THR A 307 -5.28 8.60 1.24
C THR A 307 -5.79 7.61 0.21
N PRO A 308 -4.95 6.69 -0.29
CA PRO A 308 -5.40 5.72 -1.28
C PRO A 308 -6.50 4.85 -0.68
N ILE A 309 -7.65 4.80 -1.36
CA ILE A 309 -8.79 3.97 -0.96
C ILE A 309 -8.37 2.50 -1.10
N PRO A 310 -8.77 1.58 -0.19
CA PRO A 310 -8.43 0.15 -0.30
C PRO A 310 -8.74 -0.49 -1.67
N ARG A 311 -9.88 -0.15 -2.28
CA ARG A 311 -10.25 -0.62 -3.64
C ARG A 311 -9.36 -0.03 -4.74
N THR A 312 -8.86 1.19 -4.56
CA THR A 312 -7.94 1.80 -5.52
C THR A 312 -6.51 1.29 -5.32
N LEU A 313 -6.14 0.96 -4.08
CA LEU A 313 -4.92 0.25 -3.74
C LEU A 313 -4.91 -1.16 -4.34
N GLU A 314 -6.04 -1.88 -4.30
CA GLU A 314 -6.22 -3.18 -4.98
C GLU A 314 -5.98 -3.09 -6.50
N MET A 315 -6.53 -2.06 -7.17
CA MET A 315 -6.35 -1.84 -8.60
C MET A 315 -4.94 -1.37 -8.98
N ALA A 316 -4.28 -0.61 -8.10
CA ALA A 316 -2.91 -0.18 -8.27
C ALA A 316 -1.91 -1.34 -8.08
N VAL A 317 -2.12 -2.16 -7.04
CA VAL A 317 -1.29 -3.33 -6.74
C VAL A 317 -1.36 -4.39 -7.84
N THR A 318 -2.46 -4.47 -8.56
CA THR A 318 -2.66 -5.40 -9.69
C THR A 318 -2.13 -4.85 -11.02
N GLY A 319 -1.61 -3.62 -11.04
CA GLY A 319 -1.04 -2.97 -12.22
C GLY A 319 -2.06 -2.67 -13.32
N ILE A 320 -3.36 -2.60 -12.99
CA ILE A 320 -4.44 -2.25 -13.93
C ILE A 320 -4.65 -0.73 -13.97
N ARG A 321 -4.48 -0.07 -12.84
CA ARG A 321 -4.46 1.38 -12.74
C ARG A 321 -3.05 1.84 -12.40
N GLU A 322 -2.52 2.77 -13.18
CA GLU A 322 -1.21 3.33 -12.90
C GLU A 322 -1.32 4.28 -11.70
N MET A 323 -0.44 4.10 -10.73
CA MET A 323 -0.45 4.84 -9.47
C MET A 323 0.93 5.44 -9.24
N SER A 324 0.97 6.76 -9.15
CA SER A 324 2.16 7.49 -8.72
C SER A 324 1.96 7.93 -7.28
N THR A 325 2.98 7.71 -6.45
CA THR A 325 2.96 8.09 -5.04
C THR A 325 4.00 9.18 -4.79
N LEU A 326 3.53 10.35 -4.36
CA LEU A 326 4.37 11.40 -3.81
C LEU A 326 4.61 11.09 -2.33
N ALA A 327 5.81 10.63 -1.99
CA ALA A 327 6.18 10.25 -0.62
C ALA A 327 7.08 11.29 0.04
N THR A 328 7.89 12.00 -0.74
CA THR A 328 8.84 12.99 -0.24
C THR A 328 8.16 14.34 0.02
N PRO A 329 8.12 14.84 1.27
CA PRO A 329 7.61 16.18 1.56
C PRO A 329 8.55 17.27 0.98
N PRO A 330 8.01 18.44 0.61
CA PRO A 330 8.83 19.62 0.29
C PRO A 330 9.66 20.11 1.50
N GLU A 331 10.82 20.72 1.27
CA GLU A 331 11.78 21.13 2.32
C GLU A 331 11.19 22.07 3.40
N ASP A 332 10.24 22.93 3.03
CA ASP A 332 9.65 23.94 3.93
C ASP A 332 8.62 23.36 4.93
N ARG A 333 8.38 22.04 4.96
CA ARG A 333 7.33 21.44 5.79
C ARG A 333 7.88 20.73 7.04
N HIS A 334 7.51 21.24 8.21
CA HIS A 334 7.83 20.59 9.48
C HIS A 334 6.80 19.51 9.87
N PRO A 335 7.24 18.41 10.52
CA PRO A 335 6.34 17.43 11.12
C PRO A 335 5.40 18.06 12.15
N ILE A 336 4.15 17.59 12.16
CA ILE A 336 3.13 18.02 13.10
C ILE A 336 3.39 17.32 14.44
N LEU A 337 3.58 18.10 15.51
CA LEU A 337 3.77 17.54 16.84
C LEU A 337 2.44 17.04 17.39
N THR A 338 2.33 15.72 17.51
CA THR A 338 1.10 15.05 17.97
C THR A 338 1.19 14.74 19.45
N PHE A 339 0.19 15.18 20.22
CA PHE A 339 0.03 14.89 21.64
C PHE A 339 -1.24 14.07 21.84
N VAL A 340 -1.12 12.94 22.53
CA VAL A 340 -2.25 12.10 22.93
C VAL A 340 -2.32 12.11 24.45
N GLY A 341 -3.48 12.43 25.01
CA GLY A 341 -3.63 12.49 26.46
C GLY A 341 -5.04 12.79 26.95
N PRO A 342 -5.24 12.79 28.27
CA PRO A 342 -6.52 13.16 28.86
C PRO A 342 -6.86 14.62 28.58
N TYR A 343 -8.15 14.93 28.46
CA TYR A 343 -8.66 16.29 28.31
C TYR A 343 -8.35 17.13 29.56
N SER A 344 -7.80 18.32 29.35
CA SER A 344 -7.55 19.29 30.41
C SER A 344 -7.81 20.71 29.93
N ASP A 345 -8.69 21.44 30.63
CA ASP A 345 -9.00 22.85 30.30
C ASP A 345 -7.76 23.74 30.26
N LYS A 346 -6.79 23.51 31.17
CA LYS A 346 -5.52 24.25 31.20
C LYS A 346 -4.69 24.01 29.95
N GLN A 347 -4.64 22.76 29.46
CA GLN A 347 -3.90 22.40 28.27
C GLN A 347 -4.55 23.00 27.01
N VAL A 348 -5.88 22.90 26.89
CA VAL A 348 -6.65 23.47 25.78
C VAL A 348 -6.46 24.99 25.73
N ALA A 349 -6.64 25.68 26.86
CA ALA A 349 -6.47 27.13 26.91
C ALA A 349 -5.03 27.57 26.57
N ALA A 350 -4.01 26.83 27.04
CA ALA A 350 -2.61 27.09 26.70
C ALA A 350 -2.33 26.88 25.20
N ALA A 351 -2.89 25.81 24.61
CA ALA A 351 -2.74 25.52 23.18
C ALA A 351 -3.38 26.60 22.31
N VAL A 352 -4.59 27.06 22.65
CA VAL A 352 -5.27 28.15 21.95
C VAL A 352 -4.49 29.45 22.07
N ARG A 353 -4.12 29.87 23.29
CA ARG A 353 -3.36 31.12 23.50
C ARG A 353 -2.02 31.12 22.77
N ARG A 354 -1.31 29.98 22.76
CA ARG A 354 -0.05 29.84 22.02
C ARG A 354 -0.24 30.12 20.53
N GLU A 355 -1.36 29.68 19.94
CA GLU A 355 -1.67 29.93 18.54
C GLU A 355 -2.04 31.40 18.28
N LEU A 356 -2.84 32.00 19.15
CA LEU A 356 -3.21 33.41 19.06
C LEU A 356 -2.00 34.36 19.16
N LEU A 357 -1.03 34.03 20.02
CA LEU A 357 0.20 34.82 20.19
C LEU A 357 1.04 34.94 18.91
N ARG A 358 0.87 34.00 17.96
CA ARG A 358 1.50 34.04 16.63
C ARG A 358 0.54 34.40 15.50
N GLU A 359 -0.61 34.99 15.85
CA GLU A 359 -1.66 35.39 14.91
C GLU A 359 -2.19 34.23 14.04
N GLY A 360 -2.11 33.00 14.58
CA GLY A 360 -2.63 31.80 13.94
C GLY A 360 -4.08 31.51 14.31
N GLN A 361 -4.64 30.49 13.67
CA GLN A 361 -6.01 30.04 13.90
C GLN A 361 -6.06 28.60 14.42
N VAL A 362 -7.12 28.25 15.14
CA VAL A 362 -7.27 26.94 15.79
C VAL A 362 -8.51 26.22 15.26
N PHE A 363 -8.34 24.95 14.91
CA PHE A 363 -9.46 24.03 14.74
C PHE A 363 -9.74 23.29 16.04
N TYR A 364 -10.96 23.37 16.53
CA TYR A 364 -11.45 22.57 17.66
C TYR A 364 -12.55 21.61 17.18
N VAL A 365 -12.25 20.32 17.14
CA VAL A 365 -13.16 19.31 16.59
C VAL A 365 -13.97 18.67 17.71
N HIS A 366 -15.30 18.81 17.65
CA HIS A 366 -16.25 18.16 18.53
C HIS A 366 -17.37 17.49 17.71
N ASN A 367 -17.36 16.15 17.60
CA ASN A 367 -18.28 15.40 16.75
C ASN A 367 -19.66 15.12 17.39
N ARG A 368 -20.29 16.14 17.97
CA ARG A 368 -21.69 16.06 18.45
C ARG A 368 -22.38 17.42 18.39
N VAL A 369 -23.27 17.58 17.43
CA VAL A 369 -24.00 18.85 17.18
C VAL A 369 -24.83 19.29 18.38
N ALA A 370 -25.46 18.36 19.10
CA ALA A 370 -26.30 18.69 20.27
C ALA A 370 -25.53 19.44 21.39
N SER A 371 -24.21 19.25 21.50
CA SER A 371 -23.37 19.85 22.54
C SER A 371 -22.39 20.90 22.03
N ILE A 372 -22.28 21.10 20.72
CA ILE A 372 -21.22 21.94 20.12
C ILE A 372 -21.28 23.39 20.58
N ASN A 373 -22.48 23.96 20.73
CA ASN A 373 -22.67 25.34 21.21
C ASN A 373 -22.27 25.49 22.68
N ARG A 374 -22.49 24.46 23.50
CA ARG A 374 -22.03 24.44 24.90
C ARG A 374 -20.51 24.43 24.97
N VAL A 375 -19.86 23.63 24.12
CA VAL A 375 -18.39 23.56 24.03
C VAL A 375 -17.82 24.90 23.56
N ALA A 376 -18.43 25.53 22.56
CA ALA A 376 -18.02 26.86 22.10
C ALA A 376 -18.14 27.93 23.20
N ALA A 377 -19.23 27.91 23.98
CA ALA A 377 -19.40 28.80 25.13
C ALA A 377 -18.34 28.55 26.22
N GLN A 378 -18.05 27.29 26.53
CA GLN A 378 -16.99 26.93 27.48
C GLN A 378 -15.61 27.40 27.00
N LEU A 379 -15.30 27.26 25.71
CA LEU A 379 -14.06 27.78 25.14
C LEU A 379 -13.97 29.31 25.21
N ALA A 380 -15.08 30.01 25.01
CA ALA A 380 -15.15 31.47 25.15
C ALA A 380 -14.93 31.92 26.60
N GLU A 381 -15.37 31.13 27.59
CA GLU A 381 -15.07 31.38 29.01
C GLU A 381 -13.59 31.11 29.33
N LEU A 382 -12.99 30.05 28.76
CA LEU A 382 -11.60 29.68 28.98
C LEU A 382 -10.60 30.65 28.33
N VAL A 383 -10.94 31.19 27.15
CA VAL A 383 -10.12 32.12 26.35
C VAL A 383 -10.99 33.28 25.85
N PRO A 384 -11.30 34.28 26.71
CA PRO A 384 -12.17 35.40 26.37
C PRO A 384 -11.66 36.29 25.23
N GLU A 385 -10.36 36.28 24.97
CA GLU A 385 -9.71 37.03 23.90
C GLU A 385 -9.89 36.41 22.51
N ALA A 386 -10.38 35.17 22.40
CA ALA A 386 -10.54 34.46 21.14
C ALA A 386 -11.91 34.73 20.48
N ARG A 387 -11.93 35.03 19.17
CA ARG A 387 -13.17 35.08 18.39
C ARG A 387 -13.55 33.68 17.93
N ILE A 388 -14.64 33.15 18.47
CA ILE A 388 -15.05 31.75 18.25
C ILE A 388 -16.24 31.67 17.28
N ALA A 389 -16.16 30.79 16.29
CA ALA A 389 -17.26 30.43 15.41
C ALA A 389 -17.58 28.93 15.50
N VAL A 390 -18.82 28.57 15.13
CA VAL A 390 -19.31 27.19 15.14
C VAL A 390 -19.69 26.75 13.73
N ALA A 391 -19.25 25.56 13.32
CA ALA A 391 -19.56 24.99 12.01
C ALA A 391 -19.92 23.50 12.08
N HIS A 392 -21.13 23.15 11.65
CA HIS A 392 -21.59 21.76 11.64
C HIS A 392 -22.56 21.47 10.50
N GLY A 393 -22.80 20.20 10.20
CA GLY A 393 -23.48 19.78 8.95
C GLY A 393 -24.99 19.95 8.94
N GLN A 394 -25.58 20.26 10.09
CA GLN A 394 -26.99 20.64 10.19
C GLN A 394 -27.23 22.13 9.86
N LEU A 395 -26.17 22.93 9.69
CA LEU A 395 -26.32 24.28 9.18
C LEU A 395 -26.76 24.20 7.71
N SER A 396 -27.53 25.19 7.25
CA SER A 396 -27.74 25.33 5.81
C SER A 396 -26.39 25.50 5.12
N GLU A 397 -26.29 24.98 3.90
CA GLU A 397 -25.04 25.02 3.12
C GLU A 397 -24.53 26.46 2.98
N ASP A 398 -25.42 27.43 2.76
CA ASP A 398 -25.08 28.86 2.66
C ASP A 398 -24.44 29.42 3.95
N VAL A 399 -24.96 29.04 5.12
CA VAL A 399 -24.45 29.53 6.41
C VAL A 399 -23.11 28.89 6.72
N LEU A 400 -23.00 27.57 6.53
CA LEU A 400 -21.76 26.85 6.73
C LEU A 400 -20.65 27.43 5.86
N GLU A 401 -20.96 27.68 4.60
CA GLU A 401 -20.05 28.27 3.62
C GLU A 401 -19.61 29.69 4.00
N GLN A 402 -20.53 30.55 4.42
CA GLN A 402 -20.18 31.89 4.90
C GLN A 402 -19.27 31.85 6.14
N VAL A 403 -19.55 30.98 7.10
CA VAL A 403 -18.69 30.80 8.30
C VAL A 403 -17.28 30.35 7.90
N MET A 404 -17.16 29.50 6.88
CA MET A 404 -15.84 29.08 6.37
C MET A 404 -15.09 30.24 5.71
N VAL A 405 -15.78 31.06 4.91
CA VAL A 405 -15.17 32.26 4.29
C VAL A 405 -14.73 33.25 5.36
N ASP A 406 -15.57 33.50 6.37
CA ASP A 406 -15.24 34.41 7.46
C ASP A 406 -14.04 33.91 8.29
N PHE A 407 -13.96 32.59 8.50
CA PHE A 407 -12.80 31.98 9.12
C PHE A 407 -11.54 32.12 8.23
N TRP A 408 -11.64 31.90 6.92
CA TRP A 408 -10.54 32.15 5.98
C TRP A 408 -10.03 33.59 6.02
N GLU A 409 -10.94 34.56 6.03
CA GLU A 409 -10.66 36.01 6.07
C GLU A 409 -10.19 36.49 7.46
N ARG A 410 -9.87 35.58 8.39
CA ARG A 410 -9.40 35.89 9.76
C ARG A 410 -10.39 36.72 10.58
N LYS A 411 -11.69 36.61 10.31
CA LYS A 411 -12.74 37.23 11.16
C LYS A 411 -12.94 36.47 12.46
N PHE A 412 -12.60 35.18 12.48
CA PHE A 412 -12.62 34.30 13.65
C PHE A 412 -11.26 33.64 13.87
N ASP A 413 -10.90 33.39 15.12
CA ASP A 413 -9.62 32.79 15.50
C ASP A 413 -9.74 31.28 15.80
N VAL A 414 -10.87 30.87 16.37
CA VAL A 414 -11.15 29.47 16.73
C VAL A 414 -12.40 29.01 16.01
N LEU A 415 -12.28 27.94 15.23
CA LEU A 415 -13.42 27.27 14.61
C LEU A 415 -13.74 25.98 15.36
N VAL A 416 -14.89 25.97 16.04
CA VAL A 416 -15.45 24.78 16.69
C VAL A 416 -16.30 24.04 15.66
N SER A 417 -15.84 22.87 15.23
CA SER A 417 -16.49 22.15 14.14
C SER A 417 -16.71 20.66 14.41
N THR A 418 -17.62 20.04 13.65
CA THR A 418 -17.63 18.57 13.53
C THR A 418 -16.52 18.10 12.58
N THR A 419 -16.55 16.84 12.14
CA THR A 419 -15.65 16.27 11.12
C THR A 419 -15.76 16.92 9.74
N ILE A 420 -16.51 18.00 9.57
CA ILE A 420 -16.66 18.67 8.27
C ILE A 420 -15.38 19.33 7.79
N ILE A 421 -14.46 19.65 8.69
CA ILE A 421 -13.11 20.09 8.29
C ILE A 421 -12.32 18.99 7.56
N GLU A 422 -12.73 17.72 7.68
CA GLU A 422 -12.18 16.60 6.89
C GLU A 422 -12.40 16.84 5.39
N THR A 423 -13.46 17.56 5.00
CA THR A 423 -13.78 17.91 3.62
C THR A 423 -13.25 19.27 3.22
N GLY A 424 -12.08 19.28 2.59
CA GLY A 424 -11.75 20.34 1.63
C GLY A 424 -11.52 21.72 2.21
N LEU A 425 -11.15 21.82 3.48
CA LEU A 425 -10.63 23.06 4.07
C LEU A 425 -9.10 22.96 4.13
N ASP A 426 -8.44 23.90 3.48
CA ASP A 426 -6.99 24.07 3.49
C ASP A 426 -6.67 25.46 4.04
N ILE A 427 -6.65 25.65 5.36
CA ILE A 427 -6.43 26.97 5.92
C ILE A 427 -4.95 27.07 6.32
N PRO A 428 -4.10 27.79 5.57
CA PRO A 428 -2.65 27.79 5.81
C PRO A 428 -2.28 28.37 7.18
N ASN A 429 -3.13 29.26 7.69
CA ASN A 429 -2.96 29.93 8.99
C ASN A 429 -3.43 29.06 10.18
N ALA A 430 -4.13 27.96 9.92
CA ALA A 430 -4.61 27.07 10.97
C ALA A 430 -3.53 26.04 11.31
N ASN A 431 -2.73 26.33 12.35
CA ASN A 431 -1.57 25.50 12.71
C ASN A 431 -1.74 24.74 14.04
N THR A 432 -2.88 24.89 14.72
CA THR A 432 -3.21 24.06 15.89
C THR A 432 -4.55 23.36 15.69
N LEU A 433 -4.54 22.04 15.87
CA LEU A 433 -5.71 21.17 15.86
C LEU A 433 -5.93 20.59 17.26
N ILE A 434 -7.15 20.71 17.77
CA ILE A 434 -7.58 20.08 19.02
C ILE A 434 -8.76 19.19 18.69
N ILE A 435 -8.65 17.89 18.95
CA ILE A 435 -9.75 16.92 18.77
C ILE A 435 -10.24 16.51 20.15
N ASP A 436 -11.48 16.89 20.46
CA ASP A 436 -12.19 16.39 21.62
C ASP A 436 -12.70 14.96 21.36
N ARG A 437 -12.65 14.11 22.38
CA ARG A 437 -13.06 12.71 22.32
C ARG A 437 -12.43 11.94 21.15
N ALA A 438 -11.12 12.08 20.97
CA ALA A 438 -10.35 11.41 19.92
C ALA A 438 -10.51 9.88 19.94
N ASP A 439 -10.87 9.30 21.10
CA ASP A 439 -11.22 7.89 21.30
C ASP A 439 -12.32 7.38 20.34
N LYS A 440 -13.22 8.28 19.91
CA LYS A 440 -14.39 7.95 19.08
C LYS A 440 -14.15 8.03 17.57
N TYR A 441 -12.95 8.43 17.14
CA TYR A 441 -12.64 8.61 15.72
C TYR A 441 -11.90 7.39 15.17
N GLY A 442 -12.10 7.13 13.88
CA GLY A 442 -11.29 6.15 13.15
C GLY A 442 -9.88 6.67 12.86
N LEU A 443 -8.92 5.78 12.67
CA LEU A 443 -7.52 6.17 12.47
C LEU A 443 -7.31 6.98 11.18
N SER A 444 -7.94 6.59 10.07
CA SER A 444 -7.92 7.40 8.84
C SER A 444 -8.54 8.78 9.00
N GLN A 445 -9.61 8.91 9.81
CA GLN A 445 -10.21 10.22 10.09
C GLN A 445 -9.27 11.10 10.90
N LEU A 446 -8.65 10.55 11.96
CA LEU A 446 -7.65 11.27 12.76
C LEU A 446 -6.47 11.74 11.90
N HIS A 447 -6.00 10.89 10.99
CA HIS A 447 -4.93 11.24 10.05
C HIS A 447 -5.34 12.37 9.09
N GLN A 448 -6.52 12.26 8.49
CA GLN A 448 -7.03 13.29 7.58
C GLN A 448 -7.23 14.62 8.32
N LEU A 449 -7.80 14.61 9.53
CA LEU A 449 -7.94 15.80 10.37
C LEU A 449 -6.58 16.40 10.72
N ARG A 450 -5.61 15.57 11.12
CA ARG A 450 -4.22 16.01 11.39
C ARG A 450 -3.60 16.69 10.18
N GLY A 451 -3.76 16.12 8.98
CA GLY A 451 -3.26 16.69 7.73
C GLY A 451 -3.91 18.02 7.33
N ARG A 452 -4.96 18.48 8.02
CA ARG A 452 -5.58 19.79 7.79
C ARG A 452 -4.81 20.95 8.42
N VAL A 453 -3.87 20.68 9.33
CA VAL A 453 -3.00 21.70 9.95
C VAL A 453 -1.53 21.52 9.55
N GLY A 454 -0.72 22.57 9.71
CA GLY A 454 0.73 22.48 9.43
C GLY A 454 1.08 22.48 7.96
N ARG A 455 0.47 23.44 7.25
CA ARG A 455 0.70 23.68 5.82
C ARG A 455 1.57 24.91 5.56
N GLY A 456 1.73 25.79 6.54
CA GLY A 456 2.69 26.88 6.49
C GLY A 456 4.09 26.44 6.95
N ARG A 457 5.02 27.41 6.95
CA ARG A 457 6.38 27.27 7.52
C ARG A 457 6.37 27.11 9.04
N GLU A 458 5.29 27.57 9.67
CA GLU A 458 5.10 27.49 11.10
C GLU A 458 4.88 26.04 11.54
N ARG A 459 5.57 25.62 12.61
CA ARG A 459 5.36 24.28 13.18
C ARG A 459 3.94 24.15 13.69
N ALA A 460 3.27 23.05 13.33
CA ALA A 460 1.91 22.76 13.77
C ALA A 460 1.83 21.74 14.89
N TYR A 461 0.70 21.76 15.59
CA TYR A 461 0.44 20.97 16.79
C TYR A 461 -0.93 20.31 16.67
N ALA A 462 -1.00 19.02 17.00
CA ALA A 462 -2.24 18.27 17.04
C ALA A 462 -2.43 17.66 18.44
N TYR A 463 -3.56 17.97 19.09
CA TYR A 463 -3.93 17.45 20.40
C TYR A 463 -5.10 16.49 20.24
N PHE A 464 -4.88 15.22 20.55
CA PHE A 464 -5.89 14.17 20.55
C PHE A 464 -6.27 13.85 22.00
N LEU A 465 -7.41 14.41 22.41
CA LEU A 465 -7.84 14.40 23.79
C LEU A 465 -8.89 13.31 24.03
N TYR A 466 -8.78 12.59 25.13
CA TYR A 466 -9.79 11.62 25.58
C TYR A 466 -10.22 11.91 27.02
N ASP A 467 -11.32 11.30 27.42
CA ASP A 467 -11.87 11.46 28.77
C ASP A 467 -11.04 10.65 29.79
N GLU A 468 -10.47 11.30 30.80
CA GLU A 468 -9.63 10.66 31.82
C GLU A 468 -10.41 9.64 32.65
N PHE A 469 -11.71 9.87 32.86
CA PHE A 469 -12.54 9.04 33.73
C PHE A 469 -13.20 7.88 33.00
N ALA A 470 -13.09 7.84 31.66
CA ALA A 470 -13.65 6.76 30.84
C ALA A 470 -12.54 5.79 30.43
N PRO A 471 -12.72 4.47 30.60
CA PRO A 471 -11.75 3.50 30.12
C PRO A 471 -11.69 3.52 28.58
N LEU A 472 -10.47 3.52 28.04
CA LEU A 472 -10.23 3.34 26.60
C LEU A 472 -10.34 1.86 26.24
N SER A 473 -10.97 1.55 25.10
CA SER A 473 -10.84 0.21 24.53
C SER A 473 -9.42 -0.03 24.03
N GLU A 474 -8.99 -1.29 24.00
CA GLU A 474 -7.68 -1.70 23.46
C GLU A 474 -7.50 -1.17 22.03
N THR A 475 -8.55 -1.26 21.20
CA THR A 475 -8.58 -0.72 19.84
C THR A 475 -8.43 0.81 19.78
N ALA A 476 -9.05 1.55 20.71
CA ALA A 476 -8.92 3.00 20.76
C ALA A 476 -7.52 3.41 21.22
N HIS A 477 -6.96 2.70 22.20
CA HIS A 477 -5.60 2.90 22.67
C HIS A 477 -4.59 2.66 21.54
N ASP A 478 -4.68 1.54 20.83
CA ASP A 478 -3.79 1.21 19.71
C ASP A 478 -3.90 2.21 18.56
N ARG A 479 -5.10 2.69 18.22
CA ARG A 479 -5.27 3.76 17.22
C ARG A 479 -4.56 5.04 17.64
N LEU A 480 -4.76 5.48 18.89
CA LEU A 480 -4.17 6.71 19.41
C LEU A 480 -2.64 6.59 19.55
N ALA A 481 -2.13 5.43 19.97
CA ALA A 481 -0.70 5.15 20.00
C ALA A 481 -0.10 5.13 18.59
N THR A 482 -0.78 4.52 17.62
CA THR A 482 -0.36 4.46 16.22
C THR A 482 -0.25 5.85 15.61
N ILE A 483 -1.23 6.74 15.82
CA ILE A 483 -1.19 8.09 15.25
C ILE A 483 -0.11 8.96 15.92
N ALA A 484 0.21 8.70 17.19
CA ALA A 484 1.29 9.37 17.91
C ALA A 484 2.69 8.86 17.52
N ALA A 485 2.83 7.57 17.20
CA ALA A 485 4.10 6.99 16.75
C ALA A 485 4.44 7.41 15.32
N ASN A 486 3.44 7.51 14.45
CA ASN A 486 3.59 7.88 13.04
C ASN A 486 3.56 9.40 12.84
N ASN A 487 4.51 10.12 13.47
CA ASN A 487 4.64 11.58 13.36
C ASN A 487 5.30 12.05 12.06
N GLU A 488 5.90 11.14 11.29
CA GLU A 488 6.60 11.48 10.06
C GLU A 488 5.64 11.83 8.92
N LEU A 489 6.06 12.84 8.14
CA LEU A 489 5.45 13.22 6.88
C LEU A 489 5.63 12.04 5.90
N GLY A 490 4.52 11.53 5.35
CA GLY A 490 4.53 10.38 4.43
C GLY A 490 3.95 9.09 5.03
N ALA A 491 3.57 9.12 6.32
CA ALA A 491 2.96 8.00 7.00
C ALA A 491 1.54 7.64 6.50
N GLY A 492 0.94 8.42 5.58
CA GLY A 492 -0.43 8.21 5.10
C GLY A 492 -0.69 6.81 4.54
N MET A 493 0.29 6.21 3.85
CA MET A 493 0.21 4.82 3.37
C MET A 493 0.25 3.80 4.51
N GLN A 494 1.17 3.97 5.46
CA GLN A 494 1.30 3.09 6.64
C GLN A 494 0.05 3.17 7.53
N ILE A 495 -0.51 4.36 7.67
CA ILE A 495 -1.71 4.62 8.45
C ILE A 495 -2.95 4.05 7.74
N ALA A 496 -3.04 4.11 6.41
CA ALA A 496 -4.11 3.47 5.65
C ALA A 496 -4.06 1.95 5.77
N LEU A 497 -2.86 1.36 5.67
CA LEU A 497 -2.65 -0.07 5.92
C LEU A 497 -3.05 -0.44 7.35
N LYS A 498 -2.63 0.35 8.35
CA LYS A 498 -2.99 0.10 9.75
C LYS A 498 -4.46 0.34 10.06
N ASP A 499 -5.12 1.31 9.43
CA ASP A 499 -6.57 1.53 9.56
C ASP A 499 -7.36 0.36 8.95
N LEU A 500 -6.86 -0.22 7.86
CA LEU A 500 -7.39 -1.46 7.28
C LEU A 500 -7.16 -2.67 8.20
N GLU A 501 -5.99 -2.76 8.83
CA GLU A 501 -5.70 -3.77 9.87
C GLU A 501 -6.65 -3.66 11.05
N ILE A 502 -6.81 -2.46 11.61
CA ILE A 502 -7.56 -2.20 12.83
C ILE A 502 -9.08 -2.32 12.60
N ARG A 503 -9.59 -1.89 11.44
CA ARG A 503 -11.04 -2.02 11.14
C ARG A 503 -11.43 -3.42 10.66
N GLY A 504 -10.45 -4.22 10.25
CA GLY A 504 -10.67 -5.41 9.43
C GLY A 504 -11.16 -5.03 8.02
N ALA A 505 -10.85 -5.88 7.03
CA ALA A 505 -11.30 -5.69 5.66
C ALA A 505 -12.84 -5.75 5.50
N GLY A 506 -13.56 -6.12 6.57
CA GLY A 506 -14.96 -6.48 6.57
C GLY A 506 -15.97 -5.35 6.30
N ASN A 507 -15.64 -4.10 6.62
CA ASN A 507 -16.60 -2.97 6.57
C ASN A 507 -16.38 -2.00 5.41
N LEU A 508 -15.27 -2.08 4.67
CA LEU A 508 -14.87 -1.07 3.69
C LEU A 508 -15.06 -1.50 2.23
N LEU A 509 -15.19 -2.79 2.00
CA LEU A 509 -15.37 -3.43 0.70
C LEU A 509 -16.73 -4.11 0.78
N GLY A 510 -17.70 -3.69 -0.06
CA GLY A 510 -19.12 -4.02 0.09
C GLY A 510 -19.41 -5.48 0.49
N GLY A 511 -20.52 -5.70 1.20
CA GLY A 511 -20.77 -6.89 2.04
C GLY A 511 -20.50 -8.30 1.46
N GLU A 512 -20.38 -8.45 0.14
CA GLU A 512 -19.98 -9.72 -0.49
C GLU A 512 -18.46 -9.95 -0.49
N GLN A 513 -17.64 -8.91 -0.67
CA GLN A 513 -16.18 -9.01 -0.77
C GLN A 513 -15.51 -9.16 0.61
N SER A 514 -16.07 -8.49 1.61
CA SER A 514 -15.64 -8.54 3.01
C SER A 514 -15.58 -9.95 3.58
N GLY A 515 -16.58 -10.78 3.26
CA GLY A 515 -16.65 -12.17 3.70
C GLY A 515 -15.53 -13.05 3.14
N HIS A 516 -15.07 -12.78 1.92
CA HIS A 516 -13.95 -13.51 1.33
C HIS A 516 -12.64 -13.15 1.99
N ILE A 517 -12.38 -11.86 2.25
CA ILE A 517 -11.12 -11.40 2.85
C ILE A 517 -10.99 -11.89 4.29
N ALA A 518 -12.06 -11.84 5.08
CA ALA A 518 -12.04 -12.40 6.44
C ALA A 518 -11.74 -13.91 6.44
N GLY A 519 -12.12 -14.63 5.37
CA GLY A 519 -11.88 -16.07 5.26
C GLY A 519 -10.45 -16.45 4.86
N VAL A 520 -9.75 -15.63 4.06
CA VAL A 520 -8.41 -15.97 3.52
C VAL A 520 -7.28 -15.04 3.96
N GLY A 521 -7.60 -13.88 4.54
CA GLY A 521 -6.65 -12.81 4.82
C GLY A 521 -6.41 -11.87 3.63
N PHE A 522 -6.23 -10.58 3.90
CA PHE A 522 -6.09 -9.54 2.89
C PHE A 522 -4.87 -9.72 1.97
N ASP A 523 -3.71 -10.09 2.51
CA ASP A 523 -2.49 -10.26 1.71
C ASP A 523 -2.64 -11.38 0.65
N LEU A 524 -3.09 -12.56 1.10
CA LEU A 524 -3.36 -13.69 0.20
C LEU A 524 -4.45 -13.35 -0.83
N TYR A 525 -5.47 -12.58 -0.43
CA TYR A 525 -6.49 -12.09 -1.35
C TYR A 525 -5.91 -11.18 -2.45
N LEU A 526 -5.05 -10.22 -2.11
CA LEU A 526 -4.35 -9.37 -3.09
C LEU A 526 -3.47 -10.19 -4.04
N ARG A 527 -2.73 -11.18 -3.53
CA ARG A 527 -1.94 -12.10 -4.37
C ARG A 527 -2.82 -12.82 -5.40
N MET A 528 -3.98 -13.34 -4.98
CA MET A 528 -4.92 -14.01 -5.87
C MET A 528 -5.43 -13.09 -6.99
N ILE A 529 -5.64 -11.80 -6.71
CA ILE A 529 -6.07 -10.86 -7.75
C ILE A 529 -4.94 -10.61 -8.73
N GLY A 530 -3.70 -10.41 -8.24
CA GLY A 530 -2.52 -10.29 -9.08
C GLY A 530 -2.33 -11.50 -10.01
N GLU A 531 -2.46 -12.72 -9.48
CA GLU A 531 -2.42 -13.97 -10.25
C GLU A 531 -3.52 -14.02 -11.32
N ALA A 532 -4.77 -13.71 -10.95
CA ALA A 532 -5.90 -13.75 -11.86
C ALA A 532 -5.71 -12.76 -13.03
N VAL A 533 -5.30 -11.53 -12.72
CA VAL A 533 -5.06 -10.47 -13.72
C VAL A 533 -3.90 -10.83 -14.65
N SER A 534 -2.80 -11.36 -14.11
CA SER A 534 -1.64 -11.81 -14.90
C SER A 534 -2.02 -12.94 -15.85
N THR A 535 -2.81 -13.90 -15.37
CA THR A 535 -3.36 -15.00 -16.18
C THR A 535 -4.18 -14.48 -17.36
N PHE A 536 -4.99 -13.45 -17.16
CA PHE A 536 -5.79 -12.83 -18.22
C PHE A 536 -4.95 -11.96 -19.18
N ARG A 537 -3.83 -11.40 -18.74
CA ARG A 537 -2.87 -10.67 -19.59
C ARG A 537 -1.99 -11.58 -20.45
N GLY A 538 -2.01 -12.89 -20.20
CA GLY A 538 -1.13 -13.87 -20.85
C GLY A 538 0.25 -13.98 -20.19
N ASP A 539 0.49 -13.25 -19.10
CA ASP A 539 1.68 -13.37 -18.25
C ASP A 539 1.48 -14.53 -17.28
N VAL A 540 1.62 -15.76 -17.76
CA VAL A 540 1.58 -16.94 -16.88
C VAL A 540 2.92 -17.06 -16.18
N ALA A 541 3.01 -16.58 -14.94
CA ALA A 541 4.03 -17.06 -14.03
C ALA A 541 3.68 -18.52 -13.70
N GLU A 542 4.53 -19.46 -14.13
CA GLU A 542 4.37 -20.87 -13.76
C GLU A 542 4.33 -21.00 -12.23
N GLY A 543 3.40 -21.80 -11.74
CA GLY A 543 3.16 -21.97 -10.31
C GLY A 543 4.46 -22.34 -9.58
N GLN A 544 4.73 -21.65 -8.48
CA GLN A 544 5.88 -21.97 -7.62
C GLN A 544 5.72 -23.42 -7.14
N THR A 545 6.65 -24.29 -7.53
CA THR A 545 6.70 -25.65 -7.00
C THR A 545 7.30 -25.57 -5.59
N GLU A 546 6.58 -26.07 -4.60
CA GLU A 546 7.06 -26.12 -3.21
C GLU A 546 8.30 -27.03 -3.15
N LEU A 547 9.46 -26.46 -2.83
CA LEU A 547 10.71 -27.19 -2.69
C LEU A 547 10.93 -27.57 -1.22
N ARG A 548 11.05 -28.86 -0.96
CA ARG A 548 11.52 -29.41 0.31
C ARG A 548 13.03 -29.68 0.23
N LEU A 549 13.83 -28.82 0.85
CA LEU A 549 15.29 -28.92 0.91
C LEU A 549 15.74 -29.31 2.34
N GLU A 550 16.14 -30.57 2.52
CA GLU A 550 16.57 -31.11 3.82
C GLU A 550 17.96 -31.72 3.71
N LEU A 551 18.97 -30.96 4.13
CA LEU A 551 20.35 -31.39 4.29
C LEU A 551 20.73 -31.39 5.78
N PRO A 552 21.54 -32.36 6.25
CA PRO A 552 22.13 -32.38 7.59
C PRO A 552 23.26 -31.35 7.70
N VAL A 553 22.90 -30.07 7.69
CA VAL A 553 23.84 -28.96 7.87
C VAL A 553 23.34 -28.03 8.95
N ASP A 554 24.26 -27.49 9.75
CA ASP A 554 23.98 -26.47 10.74
C ASP A 554 23.90 -25.09 10.06
N ALA A 555 22.71 -24.78 9.57
CA ALA A 555 22.39 -23.57 8.83
C ALA A 555 21.33 -22.77 9.58
N HIS A 556 21.77 -21.88 10.47
CA HIS A 556 20.91 -21.00 11.26
C HIS A 556 21.63 -19.69 11.60
N ILE A 557 20.88 -18.70 12.05
CA ILE A 557 21.41 -17.45 12.58
C ILE A 557 21.55 -17.61 14.09
N PRO A 558 22.78 -17.64 14.65
CA PRO A 558 22.95 -17.91 16.06
C PRO A 558 22.62 -16.68 16.92
N GLU A 559 22.23 -16.92 18.17
CA GLU A 559 21.79 -15.85 19.08
C GLU A 559 22.87 -14.82 19.38
N HIS A 560 24.14 -15.24 19.40
CA HIS A 560 25.26 -14.35 19.63
C HIS A 560 25.57 -13.42 18.45
N TYR A 561 25.09 -13.73 17.25
CA TYR A 561 25.24 -12.88 16.06
C TYR A 561 24.08 -11.89 15.94
N ILE A 562 22.85 -12.36 16.18
CA ILE A 562 21.66 -11.52 16.29
C ILE A 562 20.88 -11.88 17.56
N GLU A 563 21.11 -11.10 18.62
CA GLU A 563 20.47 -11.29 19.94
C GLU A 563 18.95 -11.10 19.87
N SER A 564 18.50 -10.13 19.06
CA SER A 564 17.07 -9.85 18.90
C SER A 564 16.38 -10.88 18.01
N GLU A 565 15.52 -11.71 18.59
CA GLU A 565 14.63 -12.65 17.86
C GLU A 565 13.90 -11.96 16.69
N ARG A 566 13.46 -10.72 16.93
CA ARG A 566 12.79 -9.86 15.96
C ARG A 566 13.64 -9.60 14.71
N LEU A 567 14.90 -9.21 14.90
CA LEU A 567 15.84 -8.94 13.80
C LEU A 567 16.28 -10.24 13.10
N ARG A 568 16.30 -11.35 13.83
CA ARG A 568 16.60 -12.68 13.30
C ARG A 568 15.53 -13.14 12.31
N LEU A 569 14.26 -12.97 12.67
CA LEU A 569 13.12 -13.26 11.78
C LEU A 569 13.13 -12.40 10.50
N GLU A 570 13.47 -11.11 10.62
CA GLU A 570 13.66 -10.22 9.47
C GLU A 570 14.73 -10.76 8.52
N ALA A 571 15.89 -11.15 9.06
CA ALA A 571 16.99 -11.71 8.27
C ALA A 571 16.59 -13.01 7.54
N TYR A 572 15.92 -13.96 8.23
CA TYR A 572 15.44 -15.19 7.58
C TYR A 572 14.44 -14.92 6.47
N GLN A 573 13.52 -13.98 6.67
CA GLN A 573 12.52 -13.63 5.66
C GLN A 573 13.15 -12.96 4.44
N LYS A 574 14.11 -12.03 4.65
CA LYS A 574 14.88 -11.42 3.58
C LYS A 574 15.60 -12.49 2.76
N LEU A 575 16.23 -13.46 3.42
CA LEU A 575 16.89 -14.59 2.76
C LEU A 575 15.91 -15.50 2.01
N SER A 576 14.77 -15.84 2.60
CA SER A 576 13.73 -16.65 1.94
C SER A 576 13.20 -15.94 0.69
N THR A 577 12.93 -14.64 0.78
CA THR A 577 12.48 -13.81 -0.35
C THR A 577 13.56 -13.68 -1.45
N ALA A 578 14.81 -13.47 -1.06
CA ALA A 578 15.95 -13.41 -1.97
C ALA A 578 16.26 -14.76 -2.64
N SER A 579 15.87 -15.86 -2.01
CA SER A 579 16.03 -17.22 -2.55
C SER A 579 14.90 -17.64 -3.49
N ALA A 580 13.87 -16.80 -3.68
CA ALA A 580 12.73 -17.11 -4.53
C ALA A 580 13.12 -17.20 -6.03
N PRO A 581 12.37 -17.95 -6.86
CA PRO A 581 12.76 -18.19 -8.27
C PRO A 581 12.83 -16.91 -9.11
N ALA A 582 12.01 -15.91 -8.73
CA ALA A 582 11.88 -14.63 -9.43
C ALA A 582 12.86 -13.55 -8.93
N ALA A 583 13.72 -13.85 -7.95
CA ALA A 583 14.69 -12.90 -7.41
C ALA A 583 15.92 -12.73 -8.33
N THR A 584 16.59 -11.58 -8.22
CA THR A 584 17.83 -11.33 -8.96
C THR A 584 18.94 -12.28 -8.48
N PRO A 585 19.88 -12.69 -9.34
CA PRO A 585 21.00 -13.54 -8.94
C PRO A 585 21.84 -12.97 -7.79
N THR A 586 21.88 -11.64 -7.64
CA THR A 586 22.62 -10.90 -6.60
C THR A 586 21.83 -10.68 -5.30
N ALA A 587 20.53 -11.00 -5.26
CA ALA A 587 19.68 -10.66 -4.12
C ALA A 587 20.17 -11.28 -2.81
N VAL A 588 20.69 -12.50 -2.86
CA VAL A 588 21.24 -13.19 -1.67
C VAL A 588 22.54 -12.53 -1.22
N ASP A 589 23.35 -12.02 -2.16
CA ASP A 589 24.61 -11.34 -1.85
C ASP A 589 24.35 -9.96 -1.22
N GLU A 590 23.34 -9.23 -1.71
CA GLU A 590 22.90 -7.97 -1.12
C GLU A 590 22.45 -8.15 0.34
N VAL A 591 21.76 -9.25 0.66
CA VAL A 591 21.37 -9.57 2.04
C VAL A 591 22.60 -9.93 2.89
N LEU A 592 23.58 -10.64 2.34
CA LEU A 592 24.83 -10.95 3.05
C LEU A 592 25.63 -9.68 3.36
N GLU A 593 25.75 -8.76 2.40
CA GLU A 593 26.40 -7.46 2.61
C GLU A 593 25.68 -6.64 3.70
N GLU A 594 24.35 -6.63 3.70
CA GLU A 594 23.55 -5.96 4.75
C GLU A 594 23.80 -6.58 6.14
N LEU A 595 23.83 -7.92 6.23
CA LEU A 595 24.09 -8.62 7.48
C LEU A 595 25.51 -8.33 7.99
N ALA A 596 26.51 -8.31 7.10
CA ALA A 596 27.89 -8.04 7.45
C ALA A 596 28.09 -6.59 7.92
N ASP A 597 27.43 -5.62 7.25
CA ASP A 597 27.48 -4.20 7.61
C ASP A 597 26.82 -3.93 8.98
N ARG A 598 25.69 -4.57 9.25
CA ARG A 598 24.92 -4.34 10.49
C ARG A 598 25.45 -5.08 11.71
N TYR A 599 25.96 -6.30 11.53
CA TYR A 599 26.25 -7.23 12.64
C TYR A 599 27.71 -7.73 12.67
N GLY A 600 28.55 -7.34 11.70
CA GLY A 600 29.94 -7.76 11.60
C GLY A 600 30.11 -9.09 10.84
N ASP A 601 31.27 -9.74 10.99
CA ASP A 601 31.59 -10.91 10.18
C ASP A 601 30.63 -12.09 10.44
N PRO A 602 30.04 -12.70 9.38
CA PRO A 602 29.05 -13.76 9.52
C PRO A 602 29.70 -15.06 10.04
N PRO A 603 29.17 -15.67 11.11
CA PRO A 603 29.59 -16.98 11.61
C PRO A 603 29.41 -18.09 10.57
N GLU A 604 30.07 -19.23 10.78
CA GLU A 604 30.00 -20.41 9.90
C GLU A 604 28.55 -20.86 9.66
N GLN A 605 27.70 -20.84 10.69
CA GLN A 605 26.29 -21.21 10.59
C GLN A 605 25.51 -20.28 9.65
N VAL A 606 25.84 -18.98 9.64
CA VAL A 606 25.23 -17.99 8.74
C VAL A 606 25.75 -18.18 7.32
N GLN A 607 27.04 -18.47 7.14
CA GLN A 607 27.62 -18.77 5.83
C GLN A 607 26.97 -20.03 5.22
N ASN A 608 26.74 -21.06 6.03
CA ASN A 608 26.02 -22.26 5.63
C ASN A 608 24.57 -21.94 5.23
N LEU A 609 23.87 -21.07 5.97
CA LEU A 609 22.53 -20.61 5.63
C LEU A 609 22.47 -19.90 4.27
N ILE A 610 23.43 -19.01 3.99
CA ILE A 610 23.56 -18.36 2.67
C ILE A 610 23.78 -19.39 1.56
N ALA A 611 24.67 -20.36 1.78
CA ALA A 611 24.95 -21.40 0.80
C ALA A 611 23.71 -22.29 0.53
N VAL A 612 22.93 -22.63 1.57
CA VAL A 612 21.64 -23.34 1.44
C VAL A 612 20.61 -22.51 0.68
N SER A 613 20.53 -21.20 0.94
CA SER A 613 19.67 -20.26 0.20
C SER A 613 20.00 -20.21 -1.30
N ARG A 614 21.30 -20.16 -1.66
CA ARG A 614 21.75 -20.25 -3.06
C ARG A 614 21.39 -21.60 -3.69
N LEU A 615 21.58 -22.68 -2.96
CA LEU A 615 21.23 -24.04 -3.41
C LEU A 615 19.72 -24.16 -3.68
N ARG A 616 18.88 -23.60 -2.80
CA ARG A 616 17.43 -23.54 -2.96
C ARG A 616 17.03 -22.82 -4.25
N CYS A 617 17.59 -21.65 -4.52
CA CYS A 617 17.32 -20.90 -5.76
C CYS A 617 17.64 -21.76 -7.01
N ARG A 618 18.78 -22.47 -7.00
CA ARG A 618 19.16 -23.37 -8.09
C ARG A 618 18.21 -24.56 -8.24
N ALA A 619 17.83 -25.19 -7.13
CA ALA A 619 16.92 -26.32 -7.15
C ALA A 619 15.52 -25.93 -7.67
N GLN A 620 15.00 -24.76 -7.27
CA GLN A 620 13.73 -24.25 -7.78
C GLN A 620 13.78 -23.88 -9.26
N LYS A 621 14.87 -23.25 -9.72
CA LYS A 621 15.08 -22.97 -11.17
C LYS A 621 15.17 -24.24 -12.00
N ALA A 622 15.64 -25.34 -11.42
CA ALA A 622 15.66 -26.66 -12.03
C ALA A 622 14.29 -27.39 -11.97
N GLY A 623 13.25 -26.77 -11.40
CA GLY A 623 11.91 -27.37 -11.30
C GLY A 623 11.80 -28.49 -10.26
N LEU A 624 12.72 -28.57 -9.29
CA LEU A 624 12.73 -29.60 -8.27
C LEU A 624 11.74 -29.27 -7.14
N SER A 625 11.07 -30.29 -6.60
CA SER A 625 10.17 -30.22 -5.44
C SER A 625 10.74 -30.88 -4.19
N GLU A 626 11.71 -31.78 -4.33
CA GLU A 626 12.28 -32.54 -3.22
C GLU A 626 13.81 -32.67 -3.43
N VAL A 627 14.58 -32.25 -2.43
CA VAL A 627 16.02 -32.50 -2.30
C VAL A 627 16.27 -32.83 -0.82
N VAL A 628 16.18 -34.12 -0.47
CA VAL A 628 16.11 -34.58 0.92
C VAL A 628 17.12 -35.70 1.16
N VAL A 629 17.87 -35.62 2.25
CA VAL A 629 18.70 -36.72 2.73
C VAL A 629 17.83 -37.78 3.43
N MET A 630 17.92 -39.02 2.95
CA MET A 630 17.26 -40.19 3.53
C MET A 630 18.31 -41.25 3.89
N GLY A 631 18.72 -41.27 5.16
CA GLY A 631 19.83 -42.12 5.62
C GLY A 631 21.14 -41.69 4.96
N GLU A 632 21.80 -42.61 4.25
CA GLU A 632 23.09 -42.37 3.55
C GLU A 632 22.92 -41.95 2.08
N LYS A 633 21.71 -41.56 1.66
CA LYS A 633 21.41 -41.21 0.28
C LYS A 633 20.67 -39.89 0.18
N LEU A 634 21.02 -39.07 -0.81
CA LEU A 634 20.28 -37.90 -1.22
C LEU A 634 19.20 -38.30 -2.24
N ARG A 635 17.95 -37.98 -1.96
CA ARG A 635 16.80 -38.16 -2.86
C ARG A 635 16.45 -36.82 -3.52
N ILE A 636 16.28 -36.83 -4.85
CA ILE A 636 15.95 -35.66 -5.66
C ILE A 636 14.72 -35.96 -6.54
N ALA A 637 13.70 -35.10 -6.51
CA ALA A 637 12.48 -35.21 -7.33
C ALA A 637 11.85 -33.83 -7.65
N PRO A 638 11.00 -33.71 -8.69
CA PRO A 638 10.89 -34.65 -9.81
C PRO A 638 12.15 -34.64 -10.66
N ALA A 639 12.58 -35.81 -11.12
CA ALA A 639 13.69 -35.96 -12.03
C ALA A 639 13.18 -36.59 -13.33
N GLN A 640 13.15 -35.82 -14.41
CA GLN A 640 12.89 -36.32 -15.77
C GLN A 640 14.20 -36.25 -16.55
N LEU A 641 15.01 -37.31 -16.44
CA LEU A 641 16.35 -37.33 -17.02
C LEU A 641 16.36 -38.10 -18.34
N ALA A 642 16.88 -37.49 -19.40
CA ALA A 642 17.19 -38.18 -20.65
C ALA A 642 18.25 -39.29 -20.41
N ASP A 643 18.26 -40.32 -21.27
CA ASP A 643 19.16 -41.47 -21.13
C ASP A 643 20.64 -41.06 -21.09
N SER A 644 21.03 -40.03 -21.85
CA SER A 644 22.39 -39.46 -21.83
C SER A 644 22.78 -38.88 -20.46
N ILE A 645 21.83 -38.25 -19.76
CA ILE A 645 22.03 -37.69 -18.43
C ILE A 645 22.04 -38.79 -17.38
N GLN A 646 21.24 -39.85 -17.54
CA GLN A 646 21.29 -41.03 -16.67
C GLN A 646 22.64 -41.73 -16.72
N VAL A 647 23.23 -41.91 -17.90
CA VAL A 647 24.59 -42.46 -18.06
C VAL A 647 25.64 -41.54 -17.43
N ARG A 648 25.50 -40.22 -17.60
CA ARG A 648 26.38 -39.23 -16.96
C ARG A 648 26.30 -39.29 -15.43
N LEU A 649 25.09 -39.42 -14.87
CA LEU A 649 24.84 -39.57 -13.44
C LEU A 649 25.54 -40.83 -12.89
N GLN A 650 25.37 -41.98 -13.54
CA GLN A 650 26.01 -43.24 -13.13
C GLN A 650 27.54 -43.18 -13.22
N ARG A 651 28.09 -42.47 -14.23
CA ARG A 651 29.53 -42.31 -14.41
C ARG A 651 30.16 -41.39 -13.36
N MET A 652 29.51 -40.28 -13.04
CA MET A 652 30.06 -39.27 -12.12
C MET A 652 29.77 -39.56 -10.66
N TYR A 653 28.65 -40.24 -10.37
CA TYR A 653 28.22 -40.59 -9.02
C TYR A 653 27.92 -42.09 -8.95
N PRO A 654 28.95 -42.94 -8.76
CA PRO A 654 28.78 -44.39 -8.66
C PRO A 654 27.80 -44.79 -7.55
N GLY A 655 26.93 -45.75 -7.83
CA GLY A 655 25.88 -46.20 -6.89
C GLY A 655 24.60 -45.37 -6.90
N SER A 656 24.53 -44.32 -7.73
CA SER A 656 23.28 -43.59 -7.99
C SER A 656 22.25 -44.46 -8.74
N ARG A 657 20.97 -44.23 -8.45
CA ARG A 657 19.85 -44.92 -9.10
C ARG A 657 18.79 -43.93 -9.54
N TYR A 658 18.36 -44.05 -10.79
CA TYR A 658 17.18 -43.39 -11.32
C TYR A 658 15.95 -44.28 -11.14
N LEU A 659 14.90 -43.77 -10.51
CA LEU A 659 13.63 -44.45 -10.29
C LEU A 659 12.58 -43.84 -11.22
N ALA A 660 12.37 -44.47 -12.39
CA ALA A 660 11.46 -43.96 -13.43
C ALA A 660 10.00 -43.79 -12.95
N GLN A 661 9.55 -44.59 -11.98
CA GLN A 661 8.35 -44.34 -11.17
C GLN A 661 8.80 -44.44 -9.71
N PRO A 662 8.82 -43.35 -8.92
CA PRO A 662 8.03 -42.10 -9.02
C PRO A 662 8.70 -40.91 -9.73
N GLY A 663 9.73 -41.10 -10.56
CA GLY A 663 10.46 -40.00 -11.20
C GLY A 663 11.42 -39.30 -10.24
N ALA A 664 12.29 -40.08 -9.58
CA ALA A 664 13.22 -39.59 -8.56
C ALA A 664 14.63 -40.16 -8.76
N VAL A 665 15.64 -39.40 -8.37
CA VAL A 665 17.05 -39.83 -8.34
C VAL A 665 17.47 -40.06 -6.91
N THR A 666 18.22 -41.14 -6.67
CA THR A 666 18.89 -41.37 -5.39
C THR A 666 20.39 -41.43 -5.61
N VAL A 667 21.16 -40.64 -4.87
CA VAL A 667 22.62 -40.56 -4.95
C VAL A 667 23.22 -40.86 -3.57
N PRO A 668 24.19 -41.78 -3.43
CA PRO A 668 24.91 -41.97 -2.18
C PRO A 668 25.59 -40.67 -1.74
N LEU A 669 25.49 -40.34 -0.45
CA LEU A 669 26.23 -39.21 0.11
C LEU A 669 27.74 -39.50 0.14
N PRO A 670 28.60 -38.49 -0.07
CA PRO A 670 30.03 -38.62 0.15
C PRO A 670 30.32 -38.95 1.62
N SER A 671 31.33 -39.77 1.87
CA SER A 671 31.73 -40.16 3.23
C SER A 671 32.51 -39.01 3.88
N ASP A 672 32.11 -38.62 5.10
CA ASP A 672 32.89 -37.77 6.01
C ASP A 672 33.26 -36.38 5.44
N GLN A 673 32.26 -35.51 5.27
CA GLN A 673 32.44 -34.13 4.80
C GLN A 673 31.79 -33.14 5.76
N GLY A 674 32.41 -31.96 5.89
CA GLY A 674 31.85 -30.84 6.65
C GLY A 674 30.61 -30.24 5.99
N ASP A 675 29.86 -29.41 6.73
CA ASP A 675 28.59 -28.85 6.27
C ASP A 675 28.72 -28.05 4.95
N ALA A 676 29.76 -27.23 4.83
CA ALA A 676 30.03 -26.44 3.63
C ALA A 676 30.32 -27.32 2.40
N GLU A 677 31.10 -28.39 2.58
CA GLU A 677 31.45 -29.34 1.53
C GLU A 677 30.24 -30.12 1.02
N LEU A 678 29.32 -30.50 1.93
CA LEU A 678 28.07 -31.16 1.57
C LEU A 678 27.15 -30.25 0.73
N ILE A 679 27.08 -28.96 1.07
CA ILE A 679 26.30 -27.97 0.32
C ILE A 679 26.92 -27.78 -1.07
N GLU A 680 28.25 -27.64 -1.15
CA GLU A 680 28.97 -27.48 -2.42
C GLU A 680 28.81 -28.72 -3.31
N TRP A 681 28.97 -29.91 -2.75
CA TRP A 681 28.77 -31.18 -3.46
C TRP A 681 27.34 -31.29 -4.01
N THR A 682 26.34 -30.96 -3.21
CA THR A 682 24.92 -30.98 -3.63
C THR A 682 24.67 -29.93 -4.73
N SER A 683 25.26 -28.74 -4.59
CA SER A 683 25.23 -27.68 -5.60
C SER A 683 25.81 -28.13 -6.93
N ASN A 684 26.97 -28.79 -6.91
CA ASN A 684 27.66 -29.31 -8.09
C ASN A 684 26.90 -30.46 -8.74
N LEU A 685 26.27 -31.32 -7.96
CA LEU A 685 25.37 -32.38 -8.44
C LEU A 685 24.18 -31.78 -9.20
N LEU A 686 23.50 -30.78 -8.63
CA LEU A 686 22.38 -30.11 -9.28
C LEU A 686 22.82 -29.39 -10.57
N ALA A 687 23.95 -28.68 -10.54
CA ALA A 687 24.49 -28.00 -11.72
C ALA A 687 24.86 -28.99 -12.84
N THR A 688 25.43 -30.15 -12.51
CA THR A 688 25.90 -31.10 -13.53
C THR A 688 24.78 -31.93 -14.14
N ILE A 689 23.77 -32.28 -13.34
CA ILE A 689 22.73 -33.22 -13.74
C ILE A 689 21.46 -32.50 -14.18
N PHE A 690 21.09 -31.41 -13.52
CA PHE A 690 19.80 -30.73 -13.70
C PHE A 690 19.90 -29.35 -14.37
N ALA A 691 21.09 -28.82 -14.68
CA ALA A 691 21.23 -27.54 -15.39
C ALA A 691 20.93 -27.59 -16.91
N ALA A 692 20.35 -28.67 -17.42
CA ALA A 692 20.12 -28.86 -18.85
C ALA A 692 18.90 -28.10 -19.41
N GLY A 693 18.42 -27.04 -18.74
CA GLY A 693 17.35 -26.17 -19.25
C GLY A 693 17.84 -24.92 -20.00
N GLU A 694 19.08 -24.47 -19.77
CA GLU A 694 19.59 -23.25 -20.42
C GLU A 694 20.14 -23.49 -21.83
N ALA A 695 20.55 -24.72 -22.16
CA ALA A 695 21.18 -25.02 -23.44
C ALA A 695 20.19 -25.30 -24.60
N GLU A 696 18.95 -25.71 -24.32
CA GLU A 696 17.94 -25.98 -25.36
C GLU A 696 17.11 -24.74 -25.74
N ALA A 697 16.96 -23.75 -24.85
CA ALA A 697 16.26 -22.50 -25.16
C ALA A 697 17.08 -21.52 -26.03
N ALA A 698 18.40 -21.74 -26.16
CA ALA A 698 19.28 -20.90 -26.98
C ALA A 698 19.35 -21.33 -28.46
N ASN A 699 18.76 -22.48 -28.81
CA ASN A 699 18.78 -23.06 -30.16
C ASN A 699 17.37 -23.39 -30.70
N GLY A 700 16.32 -22.80 -30.15
CA GLY A 700 14.92 -22.94 -30.60
C GLY A 700 14.39 -21.69 -31.27
#